data_AF-A0A8J6H7J0-F1
#
_entry.id   AF-A0A8J6H7J0-F1
#
_cell.length_a   1.000
_cell.length_b   1.000
_cell.length_c   1.000
_cell.angle_alpha   90.00
_cell.angle_beta   90.00
_cell.angle_gamma   90.00
#
_symmetry.space_group_name_H-M   'P 1'
#
loop_
_entity.id
_entity.type
_entity.pdbx_description
1 polymer ?
#
loop_
_entity_poly.entity_id
_entity_poly.type
_entity_poly.pdbx_seq_one_letter_code
_entity_poly.pdbx_strand_id
1 'polypeptide(L)'
;MTSMFCWKKSAGEDEKEAGPGAVPLASSGPTETCIEMGRTETVATTCLLEKPMIDKKVKEDRWRSLKVDRDACCTTPIIYISRCECAVRRKSSGANVELFAVQDLSACSSTRVECFSVQIRCTSHRDSCRVDYAGFSGSKLTCGGTSGHSLDHERSIFHDRLEMEIRTAKRLFLVTFLLRSQRHSIHGMMEEENVIRPHQEIAQLSLDEKKFLLAVERGDVASTRRTLQKAEETGFININCVDPLGRSALLMAIDNENLEMVELLIEHKVETKDALLHAISEEFVEAVEVLLDHEETIHKPGEPHSWEALPPDTATFTPDITPLILSAHRDNYEIIKILLDRGATLPMPHDVRCGCDECVTSRMEDSLRHSRSRINAYRALASPSLIALSSKDPILTAFELSWELRRLSLMEHEFKSEYQELRKQCQDFATALLDHTRSSYELEVLLNHDPTGPAFEHGDRMHLNRLKLAIKLRQKKICVKNSSSNLPHSCFPSIVSLAAMASTCVVGLVSFLVFSSFAASYTPPDDIVPLEKAIVEYFHTHEETDDILKTLDSYQFPHVLREGAEEVYDNPTVCYLCNLVIDLVIEERVLGLTRETLIKEAHVVCTHLNIETDRVCTGMIELYVDPLIYAMDNYGNFTSNRFCGSVLQSYGCPPGDAFEWTVDIASGNSVERPPPDDTNLQSFTILQLSDIHYDPDYTPNGNAACGEPICCQSDQGEPESPEQACGYWTDYRDADAPWHLVEETVRQAKTQDFDYVYYTGDIIAHRVWETSIEKNTDAITKLHTYFKDNFDVPVFPIFGNHEPHPLNLWPEDNINDEQHSVNWLFQLAAKQWSELIGEDVTETVLKGGYYSVSPRPGFRVVGINSNLGYVDNWWLLYEDIDPFNQLQWLADTLKAAEDNNESVHILSHVPTGGASSLKVWFREYGKIVERFANTITGHFNGHTHKDEFHVFYNSSEPTQAIGVAFNGASVTSFSNNNPSYKYYYVDQETFVSISVVFGPTNQKLLPVSVGLRRVDFQSHSSQLPRLFAVA
;
A
#
# COMPACT_ATOMS: atom_id res chain seq x y z
N MET A 1 -53.14 -28.29 17.23
CA MET A 1 -54.17 -27.57 16.44
C MET A 1 -54.74 -26.45 17.30
N THR A 2 -53.89 -25.52 17.71
CA THR A 2 -54.00 -24.81 18.99
C THR A 2 -52.90 -23.74 19.06
N SER A 3 -53.00 -22.64 19.82
CA SER A 3 -54.16 -21.87 20.32
C SER A 3 -53.66 -20.58 20.98
N MET A 4 -54.55 -19.58 21.11
CA MET A 4 -54.33 -18.25 21.70
C MET A 4 -53.43 -18.13 22.96
N PHE A 5 -52.52 -17.14 22.89
CA PHE A 5 -52.26 -16.06 23.87
C PHE A 5 -52.02 -16.31 25.38
N CYS A 6 -51.01 -15.55 25.87
CA CYS A 6 -50.97 -14.78 27.13
C CYS A 6 -50.24 -15.34 28.39
N TRP A 7 -49.09 -14.72 28.66
CA TRP A 7 -48.60 -14.19 29.96
C TRP A 7 -48.17 -15.09 31.14
N LYS A 8 -47.15 -14.53 31.83
CA LYS A 8 -46.81 -14.59 33.28
C LYS A 8 -45.81 -15.63 33.83
N LYS A 9 -44.96 -15.06 34.69
CA LYS A 9 -43.98 -15.66 35.62
C LYS A 9 -44.53 -16.80 36.50
N SER A 10 -43.70 -17.83 36.69
CA SER A 10 -43.34 -18.44 37.98
C SER A 10 -41.94 -19.09 37.78
N ALA A 11 -40.93 -19.10 38.67
CA ALA A 11 -40.84 -19.05 40.14
C ALA A 11 -41.35 -20.31 40.87
N GLY A 12 -40.47 -21.00 41.61
CA GLY A 12 -40.81 -22.12 42.50
C GLY A 12 -39.91 -23.36 42.37
N GLU A 13 -38.93 -23.46 43.26
CA GLU A 13 -38.72 -24.58 44.20
C GLU A 13 -38.54 -26.04 43.66
N ASP A 14 -37.29 -26.49 43.78
CA ASP A 14 -36.84 -27.60 44.66
C ASP A 14 -36.90 -29.12 44.30
N GLU A 15 -35.86 -29.79 44.83
CA GLU A 15 -35.70 -31.21 45.24
C GLU A 15 -36.00 -32.36 44.23
N LYS A 16 -35.05 -33.22 43.82
CA LYS A 16 -34.10 -34.16 44.50
C LYS A 16 -34.63 -35.59 44.64
N GLU A 17 -33.73 -36.56 44.36
CA GLU A 17 -33.70 -37.95 44.87
C GLU A 17 -34.83 -38.93 44.45
N ALA A 18 -34.63 -40.26 44.32
CA ALA A 18 -33.41 -41.06 44.10
C ALA A 18 -33.70 -42.52 43.63
N GLY A 19 -32.96 -43.01 42.61
CA GLY A 19 -32.65 -44.45 42.37
C GLY A 19 -33.79 -45.42 42.00
N PRO A 20 -33.56 -46.76 42.08
CA PRO A 20 -32.45 -47.49 41.42
C PRO A 20 -32.89 -48.83 40.75
N GLY A 21 -32.13 -49.40 39.79
CA GLY A 21 -32.45 -50.76 39.26
C GLY A 21 -31.64 -51.38 38.09
N ALA A 22 -30.67 -52.25 38.45
CA ALA A 22 -30.11 -53.46 37.79
C ALA A 22 -30.29 -53.87 36.28
N VAL A 23 -29.14 -54.25 35.64
CA VAL A 23 -28.73 -55.53 34.95
C VAL A 23 -29.84 -56.37 34.21
N PRO A 24 -29.69 -56.92 32.95
CA PRO A 24 -28.58 -57.87 32.62
C PRO A 24 -28.14 -58.23 31.14
N LEU A 25 -26.98 -58.91 31.06
CA LEU A 25 -26.56 -60.06 30.20
C LEU A 25 -26.44 -60.01 28.63
N ALA A 26 -25.17 -59.98 28.17
CA ALA A 26 -24.42 -61.01 27.40
C ALA A 26 -24.90 -61.67 26.06
N SER A 27 -24.01 -61.64 25.04
CA SER A 27 -23.85 -62.62 23.92
C SER A 27 -22.53 -62.31 23.14
N SER A 28 -21.46 -63.12 23.22
CA SER A 28 -21.06 -64.28 22.36
C SER A 28 -20.47 -63.96 20.96
N GLY A 29 -19.32 -64.56 20.62
CA GLY A 29 -18.63 -64.46 19.30
C GLY A 29 -19.24 -65.34 18.19
N PRO A 30 -18.51 -65.64 17.08
CA PRO A 30 -17.54 -66.77 17.11
C PRO A 30 -16.35 -66.73 16.10
N THR A 31 -15.57 -67.84 16.05
CA THR A 31 -14.64 -68.33 14.98
C THR A 31 -13.36 -67.52 14.67
N GLU A 32 -12.11 -68.03 14.75
CA GLU A 32 -11.41 -69.16 14.06
C GLU A 32 -10.84 -68.80 12.66
N THR A 33 -9.63 -69.18 12.21
CA THR A 33 -8.45 -69.88 12.83
C THR A 33 -7.10 -69.53 12.16
N CYS A 34 -6.00 -70.09 12.70
CA CYS A 34 -4.57 -69.92 12.39
C CYS A 34 -4.07 -70.08 10.93
N ILE A 35 -2.91 -69.47 10.63
CA ILE A 35 -1.64 -70.07 10.12
C ILE A 35 -0.59 -68.94 9.95
N GLU A 36 0.73 -69.12 9.88
CA GLU A 36 1.78 -69.72 10.73
C GLU A 36 3.14 -69.53 9.97
N MET A 37 4.23 -69.25 10.69
CA MET A 37 5.65 -69.46 10.34
C MET A 37 6.40 -68.64 9.25
N GLY A 38 7.70 -68.40 9.54
CA GLY A 38 8.70 -67.69 8.72
C GLY A 38 9.41 -66.59 9.54
N ARG A 39 10.46 -66.79 10.36
CA ARG A 39 11.74 -67.55 10.21
C ARG A 39 12.57 -67.08 9.00
N THR A 40 13.89 -66.80 9.08
CA THR A 40 14.90 -66.90 10.18
C THR A 40 16.20 -66.19 9.77
N GLU A 41 16.99 -65.67 10.72
CA GLU A 41 18.50 -65.66 10.76
C GLU A 41 19.28 -65.03 9.55
N THR A 42 20.58 -64.66 9.57
CA THR A 42 21.73 -64.68 10.50
C THR A 42 22.68 -63.51 10.08
N VAL A 43 23.29 -62.71 10.96
CA VAL A 43 24.64 -62.85 11.62
C VAL A 43 25.87 -62.84 10.68
N ALA A 44 26.93 -62.13 11.11
CA ALA A 44 28.36 -62.15 10.67
C ALA A 44 28.78 -61.38 9.38
N THR A 45 30.02 -60.86 9.21
CA THR A 45 31.13 -60.51 10.16
C THR A 45 32.20 -59.62 9.46
N THR A 46 32.71 -58.61 10.18
CA THR A 46 34.02 -57.90 10.17
C THR A 46 34.99 -57.98 8.97
N CYS A 47 35.52 -56.81 8.52
CA CYS A 47 36.95 -56.46 8.24
C CYS A 47 37.07 -55.19 7.35
N LEU A 48 38.17 -54.42 7.29
CA LEU A 48 39.15 -53.90 8.29
C LEU A 48 40.13 -52.94 7.55
N LEU A 49 40.63 -51.86 8.21
CA LEU A 49 41.75 -50.98 7.76
C LEU A 49 41.45 -50.14 6.47
N GLU A 50 42.15 -49.04 6.11
CA GLU A 50 43.29 -48.31 6.72
C GLU A 50 43.30 -46.80 6.32
N LYS A 51 43.99 -45.94 7.10
CA LYS A 51 44.51 -44.60 6.73
C LYS A 51 46.06 -44.73 6.66
N PRO A 52 46.89 -43.90 5.96
CA PRO A 52 46.86 -42.42 6.10
C PRO A 52 47.55 -41.48 5.04
N MET A 53 47.37 -40.16 5.22
CA MET A 53 48.38 -39.06 5.21
C MET A 53 49.23 -38.57 3.99
N ILE A 54 49.38 -37.22 3.96
CA ILE A 54 50.60 -36.37 3.77
C ILE A 54 51.01 -35.82 2.36
N ASP A 55 50.59 -34.55 2.12
CA ASP A 55 51.42 -33.31 2.00
C ASP A 55 52.29 -32.99 0.74
N LYS A 56 52.48 -31.66 0.53
CA LYS A 56 53.45 -30.91 -0.33
C LYS A 56 53.18 -30.80 -1.84
N LYS A 57 53.67 -29.77 -2.57
CA LYS A 57 53.82 -28.29 -2.36
C LYS A 57 54.53 -27.68 -3.61
N VAL A 58 54.29 -26.38 -3.89
CA VAL A 58 55.28 -25.38 -4.39
C VAL A 58 55.64 -25.24 -5.92
N LYS A 59 55.17 -24.10 -6.50
CA LYS A 59 55.83 -23.06 -7.35
C LYS A 59 56.31 -23.26 -8.83
N GLU A 60 55.88 -22.28 -9.66
CA GLU A 60 56.68 -21.42 -10.62
C GLU A 60 57.40 -22.09 -11.83
N ASP A 61 57.74 -21.45 -12.97
CA ASP A 61 57.75 -20.05 -13.50
C ASP A 61 57.91 -20.10 -15.06
N ARG A 62 57.75 -19.08 -15.96
CA ARG A 62 57.13 -17.72 -16.03
C ARG A 62 57.12 -17.26 -17.53
N TRP A 63 56.60 -16.05 -17.84
CA TRP A 63 56.79 -15.26 -19.10
C TRP A 63 56.01 -15.71 -20.37
N ARG A 64 55.55 -14.89 -21.34
CA ARG A 64 55.44 -13.41 -21.61
C ARG A 64 54.51 -13.23 -22.87
N SER A 65 53.93 -12.08 -23.25
CA SER A 65 53.47 -10.82 -22.62
C SER A 65 52.92 -9.82 -23.68
N LEU A 66 52.17 -8.77 -23.24
CA LEU A 66 51.65 -7.57 -23.97
C LEU A 66 50.20 -7.73 -24.51
N LYS A 67 49.17 -6.93 -24.14
CA LYS A 67 48.94 -5.45 -24.04
C LYS A 67 48.52 -4.80 -25.39
N VAL A 68 47.51 -3.91 -25.51
CA VAL A 68 46.72 -3.16 -24.48
C VAL A 68 45.36 -2.56 -24.99
N ASP A 69 44.39 -2.37 -24.05
CA ASP A 69 43.26 -1.41 -23.89
C ASP A 69 42.12 -1.07 -24.92
N ARG A 70 40.87 -1.29 -24.45
CA ARG A 70 39.74 -0.32 -24.16
C ARG A 70 38.63 0.15 -25.16
N ASP A 71 37.40 0.03 -24.62
CA ASP A 71 36.25 0.98 -24.49
C ASP A 71 35.26 1.34 -25.65
N ALA A 72 34.00 0.87 -25.45
CA ALA A 72 32.69 1.59 -25.44
C ALA A 72 31.80 1.87 -26.71
N CYS A 73 30.52 1.48 -26.55
CA CYS A 73 29.24 2.13 -26.96
C CYS A 73 28.66 2.14 -28.42
N CYS A 74 27.48 1.48 -28.53
CA CYS A 74 26.19 1.97 -29.10
C CYS A 74 25.78 1.91 -30.61
N THR A 75 24.48 1.60 -30.79
CA THR A 75 23.50 1.91 -31.88
C THR A 75 23.44 1.15 -33.23
N THR A 76 22.19 0.81 -33.60
CA THR A 76 21.61 0.31 -34.89
C THR A 76 21.17 1.51 -35.79
N PRO A 77 20.52 1.46 -37.01
CA PRO A 77 19.49 0.50 -37.53
C PRO A 77 19.37 0.33 -39.09
N ILE A 78 18.13 0.06 -39.61
CA ILE A 78 17.61 0.02 -41.02
C ILE A 78 17.81 -1.34 -41.75
N ILE A 79 16.82 -2.12 -42.25
CA ILE A 79 15.39 -2.04 -42.67
C ILE A 79 15.15 -1.86 -44.19
N TYR A 80 14.49 -2.85 -44.83
CA TYR A 80 13.60 -2.74 -46.00
C TYR A 80 12.76 -4.05 -46.18
N ILE A 81 11.87 -4.18 -47.18
CA ILE A 81 10.41 -3.96 -47.03
C ILE A 81 9.58 -4.76 -48.08
N SER A 82 8.23 -4.80 -47.97
CA SER A 82 7.21 -5.22 -49.00
C SER A 82 6.72 -6.69 -48.95
N ARG A 83 5.47 -7.07 -49.36
CA ARG A 83 4.30 -6.33 -49.93
C ARG A 83 2.98 -7.16 -49.98
N CYS A 84 1.81 -6.49 -49.87
CA CYS A 84 0.45 -6.89 -50.36
C CYS A 84 -0.14 -8.26 -49.88
N GLU A 85 -1.40 -8.68 -50.09
CA GLU A 85 -2.64 -8.22 -50.78
C GLU A 85 -3.84 -8.25 -49.77
N CYS A 86 -4.96 -7.49 -49.81
CA CYS A 86 -5.97 -7.16 -50.83
C CYS A 86 -7.08 -8.23 -51.05
N ALA A 87 -8.32 -7.96 -50.59
CA ALA A 87 -9.49 -8.86 -50.72
C ALA A 87 -10.73 -8.19 -51.38
N VAL A 88 -10.80 -8.31 -52.71
CA VAL A 88 -11.97 -8.61 -53.56
C VAL A 88 -13.38 -8.08 -53.21
N ARG A 89 -13.95 -7.27 -54.13
CA ARG A 89 -15.31 -7.49 -54.68
C ARG A 89 -15.32 -7.36 -56.22
N ARG A 90 -16.27 -8.09 -56.84
CA ARG A 90 -16.45 -8.40 -58.29
C ARG A 90 -16.40 -7.13 -59.20
N LYS A 91 -16.04 -7.17 -60.51
CA LYS A 91 -16.39 -8.17 -61.56
C LYS A 91 -15.54 -8.02 -62.87
N SER A 92 -15.65 -9.02 -63.76
CA SER A 92 -15.33 -9.07 -65.22
C SER A 92 -13.87 -9.10 -65.77
N SER A 93 -13.46 -10.31 -66.20
CA SER A 93 -12.70 -10.69 -67.44
C SER A 93 -11.28 -10.13 -67.74
N GLY A 94 -10.26 -11.01 -67.91
CA GLY A 94 -8.96 -10.57 -68.47
C GLY A 94 -7.72 -11.49 -68.62
N ALA A 95 -7.77 -12.82 -68.50
CA ALA A 95 -6.72 -13.80 -68.95
C ALA A 95 -5.23 -13.71 -68.50
N ASN A 96 -4.72 -14.84 -67.94
CA ASN A 96 -3.42 -15.51 -68.19
C ASN A 96 -2.06 -15.10 -67.52
N VAL A 97 -1.50 -16.09 -66.77
CA VAL A 97 -0.10 -16.63 -66.81
C VAL A 97 1.02 -16.07 -65.89
N GLU A 98 1.21 -16.74 -64.73
CA GLU A 98 2.41 -17.46 -64.22
C GLU A 98 3.81 -16.83 -63.89
N LEU A 99 4.24 -17.07 -62.62
CA LEU A 99 5.49 -17.73 -62.14
C LEU A 99 6.82 -17.00 -61.73
N PHE A 100 7.39 -17.52 -60.61
CA PHE A 100 8.80 -17.69 -60.14
C PHE A 100 9.74 -16.53 -59.66
N ALA A 101 9.94 -16.47 -58.33
CA ALA A 101 11.19 -16.80 -57.56
C ALA A 101 12.49 -15.92 -57.45
N VAL A 102 12.84 -15.58 -56.18
CA VAL A 102 14.12 -15.90 -55.45
C VAL A 102 15.39 -14.98 -55.47
N GLN A 103 15.98 -14.79 -54.25
CA GLN A 103 17.37 -14.46 -53.82
C GLN A 103 18.01 -13.03 -53.82
N ASP A 104 18.21 -12.50 -52.59
CA ASP A 104 19.51 -12.19 -51.89
C ASP A 104 20.40 -10.93 -52.12
N LEU A 105 21.20 -10.65 -51.06
CA LEU A 105 22.49 -9.93 -50.95
C LEU A 105 22.64 -8.37 -51.01
N SER A 106 22.77 -7.78 -49.81
CA SER A 106 23.95 -7.00 -49.32
C SER A 106 24.24 -5.50 -49.68
N ALA A 107 24.56 -4.76 -48.60
CA ALA A 107 25.69 -3.81 -48.42
C ALA A 107 25.61 -2.29 -48.75
N CYS A 108 26.27 -1.55 -47.83
CA CYS A 108 26.91 -0.22 -47.96
C CYS A 108 26.08 1.09 -47.91
N SER A 109 26.80 2.18 -47.60
CA SER A 109 26.30 3.46 -47.09
C SER A 109 26.76 4.67 -47.92
N SER A 110 26.07 5.81 -47.81
CA SER A 110 26.72 7.12 -47.47
C SER A 110 25.79 8.36 -47.57
N THR A 111 26.01 9.28 -46.63
CA THR A 111 25.80 10.74 -46.62
C THR A 111 24.81 11.48 -47.56
N ARG A 112 23.96 12.26 -46.87
CA ARG A 112 23.48 13.64 -47.16
C ARG A 112 22.46 13.89 -48.28
N VAL A 113 21.51 14.75 -47.92
CA VAL A 113 20.42 15.33 -48.71
C VAL A 113 20.76 16.79 -48.99
N GLU A 114 20.36 17.32 -50.15
CA GLU A 114 20.03 18.74 -50.27
C GLU A 114 18.78 18.93 -51.16
N CYS A 115 18.11 20.07 -50.99
CA CYS A 115 16.70 20.30 -51.31
C CYS A 115 16.35 20.33 -52.81
N PHE A 116 15.06 20.13 -53.12
CA PHE A 116 14.32 21.08 -53.97
C PHE A 116 12.83 21.16 -53.62
N SER A 117 12.19 22.26 -54.02
CA SER A 117 10.88 22.74 -53.54
C SER A 117 9.77 22.66 -54.60
N VAL A 118 8.51 22.78 -54.16
CA VAL A 118 7.38 23.23 -54.98
C VAL A 118 6.58 24.29 -54.20
N GLN A 119 6.12 25.34 -54.89
CA GLN A 119 5.44 26.51 -54.30
C GLN A 119 3.92 26.51 -54.55
N ILE A 120 3.19 27.22 -53.67
CA ILE A 120 1.80 27.67 -53.89
C ILE A 120 1.80 28.89 -54.83
N ARG A 121 0.72 29.14 -55.58
CA ARG A 121 0.49 30.42 -56.29
C ARG A 121 -0.95 30.90 -56.20
N CYS A 122 -1.13 32.22 -56.04
CA CYS A 122 -2.41 32.88 -55.79
C CYS A 122 -2.83 33.80 -56.96
N THR A 123 -4.05 34.34 -56.95
CA THR A 123 -4.45 35.48 -57.82
C THR A 123 -5.37 36.52 -57.14
N SER A 124 -4.83 37.72 -56.90
CA SER A 124 -5.49 39.05 -57.03
C SER A 124 -6.68 39.44 -56.11
N HIS A 125 -7.02 40.72 -55.86
CA HIS A 125 -6.63 42.02 -56.46
C HIS A 125 -6.93 43.24 -55.52
N ARG A 126 -6.22 44.38 -55.71
CA ARG A 126 -6.55 45.78 -55.25
C ARG A 126 -6.36 46.09 -53.74
N ASP A 127 -5.97 47.31 -53.28
CA ASP A 127 -5.48 48.55 -53.93
C ASP A 127 -4.49 49.34 -52.99
N SER A 128 -3.88 50.45 -53.47
CA SER A 128 -2.77 51.25 -52.85
C SER A 128 -3.23 52.39 -51.87
N CYS A 129 -2.41 53.21 -51.16
CA CYS A 129 -0.99 53.61 -51.34
C CYS A 129 -0.30 54.32 -50.13
N ARG A 130 0.97 53.92 -49.82
CA ARG A 130 2.21 54.63 -49.37
C ARG A 130 2.25 56.02 -48.66
N VAL A 131 3.24 56.20 -47.74
CA VAL A 131 4.18 57.36 -47.44
C VAL A 131 4.43 57.55 -45.92
N ASP A 132 5.59 58.01 -45.38
CA ASP A 132 7.04 57.69 -45.51
C ASP A 132 7.87 58.50 -44.43
N TYR A 133 9.17 58.22 -44.20
CA TYR A 133 10.21 58.94 -43.36
C TYR A 133 10.21 58.85 -41.79
N ALA A 134 11.32 59.07 -41.02
CA ALA A 134 12.77 58.75 -41.16
C ALA A 134 13.68 59.19 -39.96
N GLY A 135 14.72 58.38 -39.61
CA GLY A 135 16.06 58.80 -39.10
C GLY A 135 16.27 59.30 -37.65
N PHE A 136 17.49 59.64 -37.14
CA PHE A 136 18.87 59.08 -37.32
C PHE A 136 19.93 59.81 -36.41
N SER A 137 20.53 59.17 -35.38
CA SER A 137 21.81 59.53 -34.65
C SER A 137 21.90 58.78 -33.30
N GLY A 138 23.02 58.36 -32.69
CA GLY A 138 24.47 58.57 -32.91
C GLY A 138 25.10 59.52 -31.88
N SER A 139 26.22 59.26 -31.16
CA SER A 139 27.13 58.07 -31.09
C SER A 139 28.25 58.25 -30.02
N LYS A 140 28.68 57.18 -29.31
CA LYS A 140 30.01 56.86 -28.67
C LYS A 140 29.79 55.91 -27.46
N LEU A 141 30.37 54.70 -27.40
CA LEU A 141 31.77 54.31 -27.09
C LEU A 141 32.17 54.62 -25.62
N THR A 142 32.68 53.69 -24.79
CA THR A 142 33.50 52.48 -25.08
C THR A 142 33.25 51.22 -24.20
N CYS A 143 33.38 50.04 -24.82
CA CYS A 143 33.95 48.76 -24.32
C CYS A 143 33.54 48.14 -22.96
N GLY A 144 32.98 46.92 -22.99
CA GLY A 144 33.00 46.00 -21.83
C GLY A 144 32.13 44.72 -21.93
N GLY A 145 32.66 43.63 -22.50
CA GLY A 145 32.25 42.25 -22.17
C GLY A 145 31.05 41.60 -22.90
N THR A 146 31.23 40.31 -23.22
CA THR A 146 30.23 39.21 -23.28
C THR A 146 28.85 39.41 -23.94
N SER A 147 28.72 38.81 -25.14
CA SER A 147 27.59 37.98 -25.62
C SER A 147 26.14 38.45 -25.43
N GLY A 148 25.50 38.83 -26.53
CA GLY A 148 24.03 38.85 -26.66
C GLY A 148 23.57 38.40 -28.05
N HIS A 149 22.60 37.48 -28.08
CA HIS A 149 21.71 37.07 -29.19
C HIS A 149 20.80 35.95 -28.61
N SER A 150 19.52 35.77 -28.95
CA SER A 150 18.69 36.49 -29.92
C SER A 150 17.20 36.48 -29.52
N LEU A 151 16.43 37.42 -30.09
CA LEU A 151 14.97 37.47 -30.05
C LEU A 151 14.33 36.40 -30.96
N ASP A 152 14.52 35.12 -30.61
CA ASP A 152 13.94 33.97 -31.34
C ASP A 152 13.09 33.04 -30.43
N HIS A 153 13.16 33.21 -29.11
CA HIS A 153 12.66 32.21 -28.15
C HIS A 153 11.12 32.06 -28.15
N GLU A 154 10.37 33.16 -28.26
CA GLU A 154 8.90 33.13 -28.25
C GLU A 154 8.27 32.54 -29.54
N ARG A 155 9.06 32.37 -30.62
CA ARG A 155 8.65 31.55 -31.77
C ARG A 155 9.12 30.11 -31.69
N SER A 156 10.21 29.82 -30.97
CA SER A 156 10.63 28.45 -30.68
C SER A 156 9.54 27.73 -29.87
N ILE A 157 9.15 28.27 -28.71
CA ILE A 157 8.27 27.61 -27.73
C ILE A 157 6.94 27.12 -28.33
N PHE A 158 6.34 27.89 -29.25
CA PHE A 158 5.08 27.50 -29.91
C PHE A 158 5.29 26.44 -31.01
N HIS A 159 6.45 26.42 -31.68
CA HIS A 159 6.80 25.44 -32.69
C HIS A 159 7.31 24.13 -32.06
N ASP A 160 8.01 24.22 -30.93
CA ASP A 160 8.53 23.11 -30.14
C ASP A 160 7.40 22.34 -29.44
N ARG A 161 6.37 23.02 -28.90
CA ARG A 161 5.16 22.34 -28.41
C ARG A 161 4.44 21.59 -29.53
N LEU A 162 4.27 22.21 -30.70
CA LEU A 162 3.60 21.56 -31.84
C LEU A 162 4.40 20.37 -32.38
N GLU A 163 5.73 20.46 -32.43
CA GLU A 163 6.60 19.31 -32.71
C GLU A 163 6.51 18.22 -31.63
N MET A 164 6.41 18.59 -30.36
CA MET A 164 6.29 17.65 -29.25
C MET A 164 4.98 16.87 -29.31
N GLU A 165 3.84 17.52 -29.53
CA GLU A 165 2.54 16.85 -29.70
C GLU A 165 2.53 15.95 -30.94
N ILE A 166 3.12 16.39 -32.07
CA ILE A 166 3.24 15.57 -33.28
C ILE A 166 4.19 14.38 -33.08
N ARG A 167 5.25 14.51 -32.25
CA ARG A 167 6.13 13.40 -31.86
C ARG A 167 5.42 12.43 -30.90
N THR A 168 4.60 12.91 -29.98
CA THR A 168 3.78 12.08 -29.08
C THR A 168 2.71 11.31 -29.86
N ALA A 169 1.97 11.96 -30.76
CA ALA A 169 1.00 11.30 -31.63
C ALA A 169 1.66 10.21 -32.51
N LYS A 170 2.86 10.47 -33.05
CA LYS A 170 3.63 9.48 -33.82
C LYS A 170 4.20 8.34 -32.98
N ARG A 171 4.53 8.58 -31.70
CA ARG A 171 4.91 7.50 -30.76
C ARG A 171 3.70 6.64 -30.38
N LEU A 172 2.57 7.26 -30.08
CA LEU A 172 1.33 6.55 -29.73
C LEU A 172 0.89 5.62 -30.87
N PHE A 173 0.86 6.13 -32.12
CA PHE A 173 0.54 5.34 -33.31
C PHE A 173 1.53 4.18 -33.57
N LEU A 174 2.80 4.32 -33.16
CA LEU A 174 3.80 3.26 -33.26
C LEU A 174 3.60 2.16 -32.20
N VAL A 175 3.22 2.53 -30.97
CA VAL A 175 2.88 1.57 -29.90
C VAL A 175 1.63 0.77 -30.26
N THR A 176 0.55 1.44 -30.70
CA THR A 176 -0.69 0.77 -31.13
C THR A 176 -0.47 -0.18 -32.32
N PHE A 177 0.47 0.12 -33.20
CA PHE A 177 0.79 -0.77 -34.34
C PHE A 177 1.65 -1.98 -33.94
N LEU A 178 2.58 -1.84 -32.99
CA LEU A 178 3.41 -2.95 -32.52
C LEU A 178 2.62 -3.96 -31.68
N LEU A 179 1.71 -3.49 -30.82
CA LEU A 179 0.84 -4.36 -30.01
C LEU A 179 -0.05 -5.28 -30.86
N ARG A 180 -0.40 -4.87 -32.09
CA ARG A 180 -1.25 -5.66 -33.00
C ARG A 180 -0.52 -6.81 -33.71
N SER A 181 0.80 -6.97 -33.51
CA SER A 181 1.61 -8.01 -34.16
C SER A 181 2.05 -9.15 -33.23
N GLN A 182 1.59 -9.19 -31.98
CA GLN A 182 1.92 -10.24 -31.01
C GLN A 182 0.76 -11.18 -30.63
N ARG A 183 -0.47 -10.96 -31.14
CA ARG A 183 -1.59 -11.94 -31.02
C ARG A 183 -1.35 -13.14 -31.94
N HIS A 184 -0.44 -14.02 -31.53
CA HIS A 184 -0.34 -15.44 -31.96
C HIS A 184 0.24 -16.33 -30.86
N SER A 185 -0.12 -16.00 -29.61
CA SER A 185 -0.13 -16.89 -28.44
C SER A 185 -1.10 -16.27 -27.43
N ILE A 186 -2.10 -17.00 -26.96
CA ILE A 186 -3.08 -16.48 -25.99
C ILE A 186 -2.49 -16.67 -24.59
N HIS A 187 -2.04 -15.57 -23.98
CA HIS A 187 -1.98 -15.30 -22.54
C HIS A 187 -1.52 -13.83 -22.39
N GLY A 188 -2.23 -13.01 -21.59
CA GLY A 188 -1.85 -11.60 -21.39
C GLY A 188 -2.98 -10.57 -21.36
N MET A 189 -4.01 -10.76 -20.52
CA MET A 189 -4.70 -9.69 -19.76
C MET A 189 -5.55 -10.27 -18.60
N MET A 190 -5.00 -11.26 -17.93
CA MET A 190 -5.22 -11.50 -16.50
C MET A 190 -3.82 -11.61 -15.89
N GLU A 191 -3.63 -11.17 -14.64
CA GLU A 191 -2.40 -11.47 -13.91
C GLU A 191 -2.49 -12.92 -13.43
N GLU A 192 -1.96 -13.82 -14.24
CA GLU A 192 -2.06 -15.26 -14.00
C GLU A 192 -0.96 -15.74 -13.05
N GLU A 193 -1.40 -16.21 -11.89
CA GLU A 193 -0.71 -17.27 -11.16
C GLU A 193 -0.35 -18.41 -12.13
N ASN A 194 0.82 -19.03 -11.97
CA ASN A 194 1.17 -20.23 -12.74
C ASN A 194 0.35 -21.43 -12.25
N VAL A 195 -0.94 -21.48 -12.62
CA VAL A 195 -1.83 -22.62 -12.36
C VAL A 195 -1.37 -23.78 -13.25
N ILE A 196 -0.46 -24.59 -12.71
CA ILE A 196 -0.01 -25.85 -13.31
C ILE A 196 -1.25 -26.76 -13.42
N ARG A 197 -1.84 -26.82 -14.61
CA ARG A 197 -3.03 -27.64 -14.88
C ARG A 197 -2.74 -29.10 -14.47
N PRO A 198 -3.61 -29.75 -13.67
CA PRO A 198 -3.53 -31.19 -13.46
C PRO A 198 -3.53 -31.91 -14.81
N HIS A 199 -2.65 -32.90 -14.98
CA HIS A 199 -2.49 -33.59 -16.26
C HIS A 199 -3.74 -34.41 -16.61
N GLN A 200 -4.65 -33.84 -17.40
CA GLN A 200 -5.67 -34.62 -18.11
C GLN A 200 -4.98 -35.61 -19.06
N GLU A 201 -5.48 -36.86 -19.08
CA GLU A 201 -4.95 -37.88 -19.99
C GLU A 201 -5.28 -37.50 -21.45
N ILE A 202 -4.26 -37.16 -22.23
CA ILE A 202 -4.41 -36.68 -23.61
C ILE A 202 -4.97 -37.81 -24.50
N ALA A 203 -6.28 -37.75 -24.77
CA ALA A 203 -6.94 -38.64 -25.71
C ALA A 203 -6.27 -38.52 -27.10
N GLN A 204 -5.82 -39.64 -27.67
CA GLN A 204 -5.09 -39.62 -28.93
C GLN A 204 -6.01 -39.36 -30.13
N LEU A 205 -6.13 -38.08 -30.50
CA LEU A 205 -6.80 -37.61 -31.73
C LEU A 205 -6.44 -38.49 -32.94
N SER A 206 -7.46 -38.97 -33.65
CA SER A 206 -7.32 -39.73 -34.88
C SER A 206 -6.74 -38.87 -36.02
N LEU A 207 -6.33 -39.53 -37.10
CA LEU A 207 -5.80 -38.86 -38.29
C LEU A 207 -6.86 -37.99 -39.01
N ASP A 208 -8.15 -38.31 -38.85
CA ASP A 208 -9.24 -37.56 -39.50
C ASP A 208 -9.74 -36.41 -38.62
N GLU A 209 -9.77 -36.55 -37.28
CA GLU A 209 -9.99 -35.42 -36.35
C GLU A 209 -8.89 -34.37 -36.49
N LYS A 210 -7.62 -34.80 -36.64
CA LYS A 210 -6.51 -33.88 -36.94
C LYS A 210 -6.71 -33.12 -38.26
N LYS A 211 -7.27 -33.74 -39.30
CA LYS A 211 -7.60 -33.05 -40.57
C LYS A 211 -8.78 -32.09 -40.40
N PHE A 212 -9.76 -32.44 -39.59
CA PHE A 212 -10.91 -31.59 -39.28
C PHE A 212 -10.47 -30.30 -38.57
N LEU A 213 -9.73 -30.41 -37.46
CA LEU A 213 -9.20 -29.25 -36.73
C LEU A 213 -8.27 -28.40 -37.63
N LEU A 214 -7.38 -29.03 -38.41
CA LEU A 214 -6.51 -28.32 -39.37
C LEU A 214 -7.24 -27.69 -40.56
N ALA A 215 -8.47 -28.13 -40.90
CA ALA A 215 -9.29 -27.49 -41.93
C ALA A 215 -10.01 -26.26 -41.36
N VAL A 216 -10.47 -26.35 -40.11
CA VAL A 216 -11.08 -25.25 -39.35
C VAL A 216 -10.06 -24.13 -39.10
N GLU A 217 -8.87 -24.47 -38.56
CA GLU A 217 -7.75 -23.53 -38.31
C GLU A 217 -7.29 -22.78 -39.56
N ARG A 218 -7.51 -23.34 -40.75
CA ARG A 218 -7.16 -22.74 -42.05
C ARG A 218 -8.32 -22.04 -42.75
N GLY A 219 -9.51 -22.00 -42.14
CA GLY A 219 -10.70 -21.43 -42.74
C GLY A 219 -11.25 -22.18 -43.96
N ASP A 220 -10.91 -23.45 -44.18
CA ASP A 220 -11.42 -24.24 -45.32
C ASP A 220 -12.85 -24.76 -45.04
N VAL A 221 -13.81 -23.83 -45.03
CA VAL A 221 -15.25 -24.08 -44.88
C VAL A 221 -15.72 -25.19 -45.83
N ALA A 222 -15.18 -25.26 -47.04
CA ALA A 222 -15.58 -26.24 -48.05
C ALA A 222 -15.14 -27.66 -47.70
N SER A 223 -13.96 -27.85 -47.09
CA SER A 223 -13.52 -29.17 -46.59
C SER A 223 -14.12 -29.50 -45.23
N THR A 224 -14.28 -28.53 -44.34
CA THR A 224 -14.96 -28.71 -43.04
C THR A 224 -16.41 -29.16 -43.24
N ARG A 225 -17.19 -28.49 -44.11
CA ARG A 225 -18.59 -28.85 -44.40
C ARG A 225 -18.74 -30.29 -44.93
N ARG A 226 -17.87 -30.72 -45.84
CA ARG A 226 -17.82 -32.11 -46.34
C ARG A 226 -17.41 -33.12 -45.26
N THR A 227 -16.62 -32.70 -44.28
CA THR A 227 -16.18 -33.54 -43.16
C THR A 227 -17.29 -33.71 -42.13
N LEU A 228 -17.99 -32.62 -41.78
CA LEU A 228 -19.14 -32.61 -40.87
C LEU A 228 -20.33 -33.40 -41.42
N GLN A 229 -20.69 -33.22 -42.70
CA GLN A 229 -21.76 -33.99 -43.35
C GLN A 229 -21.50 -35.50 -43.30
N LYS A 230 -20.25 -35.91 -43.59
CA LYS A 230 -19.83 -37.31 -43.45
C LYS A 230 -19.80 -37.79 -41.99
N ALA A 231 -19.56 -36.89 -41.03
CA ALA A 231 -19.59 -37.20 -39.61
C ALA A 231 -21.03 -37.46 -39.13
N GLU A 232 -22.01 -36.68 -39.58
CA GLU A 232 -23.43 -36.92 -39.29
C GLU A 232 -23.94 -38.24 -39.91
N GLU A 233 -23.49 -38.58 -41.12
CA GLU A 233 -23.83 -39.85 -41.78
C GLU A 233 -23.20 -41.11 -41.14
N THR A 234 -21.98 -41.02 -40.58
CA THR A 234 -21.18 -42.22 -40.24
C THR A 234 -20.51 -42.22 -38.86
N GLY A 235 -20.56 -41.14 -38.08
CA GLY A 235 -19.94 -41.04 -36.76
C GLY A 235 -18.42 -41.26 -36.74
N PHE A 236 -17.71 -41.00 -37.84
CA PHE A 236 -16.31 -41.43 -38.01
C PHE A 236 -15.25 -40.55 -37.31
N ILE A 237 -15.67 -39.41 -36.73
CA ILE A 237 -14.86 -38.49 -35.93
C ILE A 237 -15.71 -37.95 -34.77
N ASN A 238 -15.09 -37.60 -33.65
CA ASN A 238 -15.73 -36.74 -32.66
C ASN A 238 -15.71 -35.30 -33.18
N ILE A 239 -16.88 -34.71 -33.47
CA ILE A 239 -16.99 -33.29 -33.89
C ILE A 239 -16.63 -32.32 -32.76
N ASN A 240 -16.72 -32.76 -31.51
CA ASN A 240 -16.37 -32.01 -30.30
C ASN A 240 -14.96 -32.40 -29.79
N CYS A 241 -14.08 -32.84 -30.69
CA CYS A 241 -12.67 -33.05 -30.37
C CYS A 241 -11.94 -31.72 -30.12
N VAL A 242 -10.89 -31.78 -29.30
CA VAL A 242 -10.06 -30.62 -28.92
C VAL A 242 -8.60 -30.84 -29.32
N ASP A 243 -7.88 -29.76 -29.61
CA ASP A 243 -6.44 -29.79 -29.83
C ASP A 243 -5.64 -30.10 -28.53
N PRO A 244 -4.32 -30.35 -28.59
CA PRO A 244 -3.51 -30.60 -27.39
C PRO A 244 -3.40 -29.44 -26.39
N LEU A 245 -4.00 -28.27 -26.66
CA LEU A 245 -4.10 -27.12 -25.75
C LEU A 245 -5.50 -27.01 -25.10
N GLY A 246 -6.45 -27.83 -25.56
CA GLY A 246 -7.86 -27.86 -25.11
C GLY A 246 -8.83 -27.10 -26.02
N ARG A 247 -8.38 -26.52 -27.15
CA ARG A 247 -9.26 -25.70 -28.01
C ARG A 247 -10.15 -26.58 -28.88
N SER A 248 -11.45 -26.29 -28.90
CA SER A 248 -12.40 -26.93 -29.82
C SER A 248 -12.37 -26.27 -31.20
N ALA A 249 -12.94 -26.94 -32.20
CA ALA A 249 -13.16 -26.36 -33.54
C ALA A 249 -13.89 -24.99 -33.50
N LEU A 250 -14.84 -24.81 -32.58
CA LEU A 250 -15.60 -23.56 -32.48
C LEU A 250 -14.74 -22.42 -31.92
N LEU A 251 -13.88 -22.69 -30.93
CA LEU A 251 -12.91 -21.71 -30.44
C LEU A 251 -11.90 -21.34 -31.54
N MET A 252 -11.38 -22.32 -32.28
CA MET A 252 -10.48 -22.07 -33.41
C MET A 252 -11.14 -21.25 -34.55
N ALA A 253 -12.47 -21.26 -34.68
CA ALA A 253 -13.19 -20.41 -35.64
C ALA A 253 -13.37 -18.97 -35.14
N ILE A 254 -13.51 -18.80 -33.81
CA ILE A 254 -13.56 -17.49 -33.13
C ILE A 254 -12.18 -16.83 -33.12
N ASP A 255 -11.11 -17.56 -32.77
CA ASP A 255 -9.68 -17.15 -32.82
C ASP A 255 -9.29 -16.52 -34.17
N ASN A 256 -9.99 -16.89 -35.25
CA ASN A 256 -9.71 -16.50 -36.63
C ASN A 256 -10.77 -15.53 -37.24
N GLU A 257 -11.66 -14.94 -36.42
CA GLU A 257 -12.74 -14.03 -36.84
C GLU A 257 -13.62 -14.60 -37.98
N ASN A 258 -13.79 -15.93 -38.06
CA ASN A 258 -14.35 -16.61 -39.23
C ASN A 258 -15.84 -16.98 -39.07
N LEU A 259 -16.72 -16.01 -39.34
CA LEU A 259 -18.17 -16.15 -39.17
C LEU A 259 -18.77 -17.33 -39.98
N GLU A 260 -18.36 -17.52 -41.24
CA GLU A 260 -18.88 -18.62 -42.09
C GLU A 260 -18.50 -20.01 -41.54
N MET A 261 -17.39 -20.10 -40.78
CA MET A 261 -17.00 -21.31 -40.07
C MET A 261 -17.77 -21.48 -38.75
N VAL A 262 -18.02 -20.39 -38.01
CA VAL A 262 -18.86 -20.41 -36.78
C VAL A 262 -20.28 -20.86 -37.11
N GLU A 263 -20.93 -20.24 -38.11
CA GLU A 263 -22.26 -20.64 -38.62
C GLU A 263 -22.29 -22.11 -39.02
N LEU A 264 -21.27 -22.59 -39.76
CA LEU A 264 -21.16 -23.97 -40.21
C LEU A 264 -21.07 -24.98 -39.06
N LEU A 265 -20.28 -24.68 -38.02
CA LEU A 265 -20.09 -25.58 -36.88
C LEU A 265 -21.36 -25.68 -36.03
N ILE A 266 -22.07 -24.55 -35.85
CA ILE A 266 -23.36 -24.48 -35.16
C ILE A 266 -24.45 -25.23 -35.96
N GLU A 267 -24.50 -25.06 -37.30
CA GLU A 267 -25.42 -25.79 -38.20
C GLU A 267 -25.30 -27.32 -38.04
N HIS A 268 -24.10 -27.83 -37.74
CA HIS A 268 -23.80 -29.25 -37.55
C HIS A 268 -23.72 -29.68 -36.08
N LYS A 269 -24.24 -28.86 -35.14
CA LYS A 269 -24.43 -29.20 -33.71
C LYS A 269 -23.13 -29.50 -32.95
N VAL A 270 -22.06 -28.76 -33.24
CA VAL A 270 -20.86 -28.72 -32.39
C VAL A 270 -21.23 -28.09 -31.03
N GLU A 271 -20.71 -28.64 -29.94
CA GLU A 271 -20.96 -28.15 -28.57
C GLU A 271 -20.42 -26.72 -28.38
N THR A 272 -21.30 -25.79 -27.98
CA THR A 272 -20.97 -24.37 -27.77
C THR A 272 -20.14 -24.12 -26.51
N LYS A 273 -20.56 -24.65 -25.35
CA LYS A 273 -19.86 -24.48 -24.06
C LYS A 273 -19.65 -22.99 -23.73
N ASP A 274 -18.43 -22.62 -23.34
CA ASP A 274 -17.98 -21.26 -23.05
C ASP A 274 -17.64 -20.44 -24.31
N ALA A 275 -17.90 -20.94 -25.52
CA ALA A 275 -17.60 -20.21 -26.77
C ALA A 275 -18.26 -18.83 -26.86
N LEU A 276 -19.40 -18.60 -26.18
CA LEU A 276 -19.96 -17.24 -26.06
C LEU A 276 -19.02 -16.30 -25.29
N LEU A 277 -18.49 -16.76 -24.15
CA LEU A 277 -17.55 -15.98 -23.34
C LEU A 277 -16.23 -15.76 -24.09
N HIS A 278 -15.75 -16.76 -24.83
CA HIS A 278 -14.59 -16.61 -25.73
C HIS A 278 -14.83 -15.62 -26.87
N ALA A 279 -16.01 -15.64 -27.53
CA ALA A 279 -16.36 -14.67 -28.56
C ALA A 279 -16.45 -13.23 -28.01
N ILE A 280 -16.87 -13.07 -26.75
CA ILE A 280 -16.83 -11.79 -26.04
C ILE A 280 -15.39 -11.40 -25.66
N SER A 281 -14.54 -12.37 -25.29
CA SER A 281 -13.10 -12.16 -25.03
C SER A 281 -12.34 -11.69 -26.28
N GLU A 282 -12.66 -12.21 -27.47
CA GLU A 282 -12.05 -11.72 -28.71
C GLU A 282 -12.83 -10.59 -29.38
N GLU A 283 -13.85 -10.05 -28.70
CA GLU A 283 -14.65 -8.88 -29.12
C GLU A 283 -15.36 -9.07 -30.48
N PHE A 284 -15.61 -10.32 -30.88
CA PHE A 284 -16.15 -10.72 -32.18
C PHE A 284 -17.69 -10.63 -32.21
N VAL A 285 -18.19 -9.40 -32.40
CA VAL A 285 -19.60 -9.01 -32.29
C VAL A 285 -20.56 -9.90 -33.09
N GLU A 286 -20.26 -10.21 -34.36
CA GLU A 286 -21.15 -11.02 -35.20
C GLU A 286 -21.25 -12.48 -34.73
N ALA A 287 -20.16 -13.07 -34.23
CA ALA A 287 -20.21 -14.41 -33.65
C ALA A 287 -20.96 -14.43 -32.32
N VAL A 288 -20.87 -13.37 -31.51
CA VAL A 288 -21.66 -13.21 -30.28
C VAL A 288 -23.16 -13.18 -30.59
N GLU A 289 -23.60 -12.45 -31.62
CA GLU A 289 -25.02 -12.44 -32.02
C GLU A 289 -25.49 -13.82 -32.51
N VAL A 290 -24.72 -14.52 -33.35
CA VAL A 290 -25.05 -15.88 -33.82
C VAL A 290 -25.06 -16.90 -32.67
N LEU A 291 -24.16 -16.78 -31.69
CA LEU A 291 -24.12 -17.67 -30.51
C LEU A 291 -25.28 -17.42 -29.54
N LEU A 292 -25.72 -16.17 -29.38
CA LEU A 292 -26.91 -15.82 -28.60
C LEU A 292 -28.19 -16.33 -29.27
N ASP A 293 -28.35 -16.09 -30.58
CA ASP A 293 -29.46 -16.63 -31.37
C ASP A 293 -29.50 -18.16 -31.30
N HIS A 294 -28.34 -18.83 -31.26
CA HIS A 294 -28.31 -20.28 -31.06
C HIS A 294 -28.73 -20.69 -29.64
N GLU A 295 -28.20 -20.06 -28.59
CA GLU A 295 -28.57 -20.32 -27.20
C GLU A 295 -30.09 -20.18 -26.99
N GLU A 296 -30.71 -19.13 -27.53
CA GLU A 296 -32.16 -18.90 -27.50
C GLU A 296 -32.97 -20.06 -28.13
N THR A 297 -32.38 -20.88 -29.00
CA THR A 297 -33.03 -22.07 -29.59
C THR A 297 -32.80 -23.38 -28.84
N ILE A 298 -31.77 -23.47 -27.99
CA ILE A 298 -31.40 -24.72 -27.27
C ILE A 298 -31.67 -24.67 -25.77
N HIS A 299 -31.63 -23.48 -25.15
CA HIS A 299 -31.84 -23.29 -23.72
C HIS A 299 -33.28 -23.61 -23.31
N LYS A 300 -33.45 -24.23 -22.12
CA LYS A 300 -34.76 -24.48 -21.52
C LYS A 300 -34.90 -23.68 -20.22
N PRO A 301 -36.00 -22.93 -20.01
CA PRO A 301 -36.18 -22.15 -18.79
C PRO A 301 -36.05 -22.99 -17.50
N GLY A 302 -35.01 -22.71 -16.72
CA GLY A 302 -34.70 -23.42 -15.47
C GLY A 302 -33.60 -24.49 -15.56
N GLU A 303 -33.03 -24.73 -16.74
CA GLU A 303 -31.71 -25.35 -16.90
C GLU A 303 -30.63 -24.25 -16.98
N PRO A 304 -29.37 -24.49 -16.57
CA PRO A 304 -28.28 -23.52 -16.73
C PRO A 304 -27.93 -23.30 -18.21
N HIS A 305 -27.35 -22.15 -18.53
CA HIS A 305 -26.89 -21.84 -19.90
C HIS A 305 -25.65 -22.66 -20.32
N SER A 306 -25.37 -22.72 -21.62
CA SER A 306 -24.25 -23.48 -22.18
C SER A 306 -22.88 -23.13 -21.57
N TRP A 307 -22.68 -21.88 -21.15
CA TRP A 307 -21.46 -21.40 -20.47
C TRP A 307 -21.46 -21.64 -18.95
N GLU A 308 -22.63 -21.81 -18.33
CA GLU A 308 -22.80 -22.12 -16.90
C GLU A 308 -22.76 -23.63 -16.61
N ALA A 309 -23.11 -24.47 -17.59
CA ALA A 309 -23.23 -25.92 -17.45
C ALA A 309 -21.89 -26.68 -17.45
N LEU A 310 -20.75 -25.98 -17.52
CA LEU A 310 -19.41 -26.60 -17.51
C LEU A 310 -18.98 -27.00 -16.10
N PRO A 311 -18.44 -28.22 -15.90
CA PRO A 311 -17.91 -28.60 -14.60
C PRO A 311 -16.61 -27.83 -14.29
N PRO A 312 -16.34 -27.45 -13.01
CA PRO A 312 -15.31 -26.46 -12.66
C PRO A 312 -13.86 -26.85 -12.97
N ASP A 313 -13.60 -28.11 -13.29
CA ASP A 313 -12.31 -28.65 -13.73
C ASP A 313 -12.05 -28.46 -15.24
N THR A 314 -13.04 -27.98 -16.00
CA THR A 314 -12.97 -27.79 -17.45
C THR A 314 -13.41 -26.40 -17.94
N ALA A 315 -14.02 -25.57 -17.09
CA ALA A 315 -14.45 -24.23 -17.45
C ALA A 315 -13.25 -23.26 -17.57
N THR A 316 -13.18 -22.49 -18.67
CA THR A 316 -12.11 -21.48 -18.82
C THR A 316 -12.35 -20.24 -17.96
N PHE A 317 -13.62 -19.91 -17.71
CA PHE A 317 -14.05 -18.74 -16.94
C PHE A 317 -14.60 -19.17 -15.58
N THR A 318 -14.42 -18.33 -14.55
CA THR A 318 -15.00 -18.61 -13.23
C THR A 318 -16.52 -18.35 -13.23
N PRO A 319 -17.33 -19.07 -12.43
CA PRO A 319 -18.80 -18.99 -12.50
C PRO A 319 -19.43 -17.62 -12.20
N ASP A 320 -18.67 -16.67 -11.66
CA ASP A 320 -19.06 -15.27 -11.47
C ASP A 320 -18.98 -14.42 -12.75
N ILE A 321 -18.33 -14.92 -13.82
CA ILE A 321 -18.17 -14.21 -15.10
C ILE A 321 -19.34 -14.54 -16.04
N THR A 322 -20.39 -13.72 -15.98
CA THR A 322 -21.50 -13.75 -16.96
C THR A 322 -21.12 -13.05 -18.28
N PRO A 323 -21.83 -13.29 -19.40
CA PRO A 323 -21.64 -12.57 -20.66
C PRO A 323 -21.70 -11.04 -20.52
N LEU A 324 -22.58 -10.52 -19.65
CA LEU A 324 -22.70 -9.08 -19.39
C LEU A 324 -21.54 -8.53 -18.54
N ILE A 325 -21.01 -9.33 -17.61
CA ILE A 325 -19.81 -8.98 -16.83
C ILE A 325 -18.59 -8.92 -17.74
N LEU A 326 -18.36 -9.95 -18.57
CA LEU A 326 -17.19 -10.03 -19.44
C LEU A 326 -17.18 -8.95 -20.53
N SER A 327 -18.34 -8.66 -21.13
CA SER A 327 -18.46 -7.59 -22.13
C SER A 327 -18.28 -6.19 -21.53
N ALA A 328 -18.75 -5.97 -20.30
CA ALA A 328 -18.46 -4.75 -19.54
C ALA A 328 -16.98 -4.64 -19.14
N HIS A 329 -16.29 -5.75 -18.80
CA HIS A 329 -14.84 -5.75 -18.55
C HIS A 329 -14.02 -5.37 -19.80
N ARG A 330 -14.54 -5.64 -21.00
CA ARG A 330 -13.98 -5.18 -22.28
C ARG A 330 -14.52 -3.83 -22.77
N ASP A 331 -15.44 -3.23 -22.02
CA ASP A 331 -16.12 -1.97 -22.32
C ASP A 331 -16.77 -1.90 -23.73
N ASN A 332 -17.08 -3.06 -24.33
CA ASN A 332 -17.52 -3.16 -25.73
C ASN A 332 -19.00 -2.78 -25.87
N TYR A 333 -19.24 -1.53 -26.27
CA TYR A 333 -20.57 -0.94 -26.43
C TYR A 333 -21.55 -1.79 -27.25
N GLU A 334 -21.11 -2.40 -28.35
CA GLU A 334 -22.00 -3.14 -29.25
C GLU A 334 -22.46 -4.46 -28.62
N ILE A 335 -21.53 -5.21 -28.02
CA ILE A 335 -21.84 -6.46 -27.30
C ILE A 335 -22.69 -6.19 -26.05
N ILE A 336 -22.33 -5.19 -25.24
CA ILE A 336 -23.11 -4.81 -24.04
C ILE A 336 -24.54 -4.45 -24.47
N LYS A 337 -24.71 -3.69 -25.55
CA LYS A 337 -26.03 -3.34 -26.08
C LYS A 337 -26.81 -4.57 -26.57
N ILE A 338 -26.18 -5.47 -27.31
CA ILE A 338 -26.79 -6.73 -27.80
C ILE A 338 -27.35 -7.57 -26.63
N LEU A 339 -26.65 -7.60 -25.50
CA LEU A 339 -27.08 -8.31 -24.28
C LEU A 339 -28.19 -7.56 -23.53
N LEU A 340 -28.09 -6.23 -23.40
CA LEU A 340 -29.13 -5.41 -22.74
C LEU A 340 -30.44 -5.37 -23.55
N ASP A 341 -30.38 -5.28 -24.88
CA ASP A 341 -31.55 -5.33 -25.78
C ASP A 341 -32.25 -6.71 -25.70
N ARG A 342 -31.51 -7.79 -25.37
CA ARG A 342 -32.03 -9.13 -25.05
C ARG A 342 -32.44 -9.32 -23.57
N GLY A 343 -32.33 -8.28 -22.74
CA GLY A 343 -32.82 -8.26 -21.37
C GLY A 343 -31.86 -8.82 -20.31
N ALA A 344 -30.57 -8.96 -20.59
CA ALA A 344 -29.58 -9.35 -19.60
C ALA A 344 -29.48 -8.31 -18.45
N THR A 345 -29.37 -8.78 -17.21
CA THR A 345 -29.30 -7.92 -16.02
C THR A 345 -28.07 -8.25 -15.17
N LEU A 346 -27.34 -7.22 -14.74
CA LEU A 346 -26.24 -7.37 -13.79
C LEU A 346 -26.79 -7.40 -12.34
N PRO A 347 -26.47 -8.43 -11.52
CA PRO A 347 -26.85 -8.44 -10.11
C PRO A 347 -26.06 -7.37 -9.34
N MET A 348 -26.73 -6.64 -8.44
CA MET A 348 -26.06 -5.68 -7.56
C MET A 348 -25.26 -6.41 -6.47
N PRO A 349 -23.97 -6.09 -6.27
CA PRO A 349 -23.17 -6.72 -5.21
C PRO A 349 -23.75 -6.47 -3.82
N HIS A 350 -23.72 -7.50 -2.97
CA HIS A 350 -24.01 -7.34 -1.55
C HIS A 350 -22.86 -6.62 -0.81
N ASP A 351 -23.23 -5.79 0.17
CA ASP A 351 -22.29 -5.11 1.07
C ASP A 351 -21.33 -6.12 1.75
N VAL A 352 -20.08 -5.69 2.00
CA VAL A 352 -19.02 -6.50 2.62
C VAL A 352 -19.44 -7.10 3.97
N ARG A 353 -20.31 -6.41 4.72
CA ARG A 353 -20.88 -6.84 6.01
C ARG A 353 -22.25 -7.52 5.89
N CYS A 354 -22.67 -7.94 4.69
CA CYS A 354 -23.94 -8.64 4.49
C CYS A 354 -23.99 -9.96 5.29
N GLY A 355 -25.09 -10.14 6.03
CA GLY A 355 -25.34 -11.32 6.87
C GLY A 355 -26.39 -12.28 6.32
N CYS A 356 -26.64 -12.31 5.01
CA CYS A 356 -27.52 -13.33 4.41
C CYS A 356 -26.80 -14.68 4.30
N ASP A 357 -27.58 -15.77 4.31
CA ASP A 357 -27.05 -17.14 4.33
C ASP A 357 -26.09 -17.42 3.15
N GLU A 358 -26.37 -16.88 1.97
CA GLU A 358 -25.52 -17.04 0.77
C GLU A 358 -24.14 -16.37 0.94
N CYS A 359 -24.08 -15.13 1.44
CA CYS A 359 -22.80 -14.45 1.69
C CYS A 359 -22.05 -15.05 2.88
N VAL A 360 -22.77 -15.51 3.91
CA VAL A 360 -22.15 -16.17 5.07
C VAL A 360 -21.55 -17.51 4.68
N THR A 361 -22.28 -18.36 3.93
CA THR A 361 -21.73 -19.62 3.40
C THR A 361 -20.58 -19.37 2.44
N SER A 362 -20.76 -18.50 1.43
CA SER A 362 -19.71 -18.22 0.44
C SER A 362 -18.41 -17.71 1.07
N ARG A 363 -18.48 -16.87 2.11
CA ARG A 363 -17.30 -16.39 2.85
C ARG A 363 -16.68 -17.45 3.78
N MET A 364 -17.46 -18.42 4.25
CA MET A 364 -16.97 -19.55 5.06
C MET A 364 -16.36 -20.68 4.21
N GLU A 365 -16.77 -20.81 2.95
CA GLU A 365 -16.23 -21.78 2.00
C GLU A 365 -14.95 -21.25 1.32
N ASP A 366 -14.98 -20.02 0.77
CA ASP A 366 -13.84 -19.40 0.10
C ASP A 366 -13.98 -17.86 0.11
N SER A 367 -13.36 -17.22 1.11
CA SER A 367 -13.37 -15.77 1.30
C SER A 367 -12.76 -15.01 0.11
N LEU A 368 -11.68 -15.54 -0.49
CA LEU A 368 -10.99 -14.89 -1.60
C LEU A 368 -11.83 -14.93 -2.88
N ARG A 369 -12.48 -16.06 -3.20
CA ARG A 369 -13.43 -16.14 -4.33
C ARG A 369 -14.69 -15.31 -4.10
N HIS A 370 -15.16 -15.23 -2.85
CA HIS A 370 -16.27 -14.34 -2.50
C HIS A 370 -15.93 -12.87 -2.81
N SER A 371 -14.80 -12.38 -2.34
CA SER A 371 -14.32 -11.02 -2.64
C SER A 371 -13.97 -10.83 -4.12
N ARG A 372 -13.39 -11.84 -4.80
CA ARG A 372 -13.08 -11.80 -6.25
C ARG A 372 -14.32 -11.65 -7.12
N SER A 373 -15.41 -12.34 -6.77
CA SER A 373 -16.72 -12.17 -7.42
C SER A 373 -17.27 -10.74 -7.24
N ARG A 374 -17.14 -10.16 -6.04
CA ARG A 374 -17.55 -8.78 -5.76
C ARG A 374 -16.76 -7.75 -6.58
N ILE A 375 -15.42 -7.81 -6.63
CA ILE A 375 -14.63 -6.89 -7.47
C ILE A 375 -14.91 -7.10 -8.97
N ASN A 376 -15.18 -8.32 -9.43
CA ASN A 376 -15.58 -8.58 -10.83
C ASN A 376 -16.92 -7.93 -11.18
N ALA A 377 -17.93 -8.02 -10.31
CA ALA A 377 -19.20 -7.32 -10.51
C ALA A 377 -19.04 -5.79 -10.44
N TYR A 378 -18.19 -5.26 -9.56
CA TYR A 378 -17.87 -3.83 -9.50
C TYR A 378 -17.08 -3.32 -10.72
N ARG A 379 -16.17 -4.12 -11.28
CA ARG A 379 -15.49 -3.84 -12.55
C ARG A 379 -16.47 -3.76 -13.72
N ALA A 380 -17.52 -4.59 -13.73
CA ALA A 380 -18.59 -4.50 -14.71
C ALA A 380 -19.43 -3.22 -14.51
N LEU A 381 -19.86 -2.92 -13.28
CA LEU A 381 -20.60 -1.67 -12.96
C LEU A 381 -19.85 -0.40 -13.39
N ALA A 382 -18.51 -0.41 -13.34
CA ALA A 382 -17.66 0.74 -13.66
C ALA A 382 -17.44 0.99 -15.16
N SER A 383 -17.93 0.12 -16.05
CA SER A 383 -17.80 0.25 -17.51
C SER A 383 -18.46 1.54 -18.04
N PRO A 384 -17.71 2.47 -18.67
CA PRO A 384 -18.26 3.60 -19.40
C PRO A 384 -19.41 3.25 -20.34
N SER A 385 -19.27 2.20 -21.14
CA SER A 385 -20.30 1.73 -22.07
C SER A 385 -21.54 1.19 -21.35
N LEU A 386 -21.38 0.40 -20.28
CA LEU A 386 -22.49 -0.11 -19.49
C LEU A 386 -23.26 1.03 -18.80
N ILE A 387 -22.56 1.99 -18.18
CA ILE A 387 -23.19 3.14 -17.53
C ILE A 387 -23.91 4.01 -18.58
N ALA A 388 -23.32 4.23 -19.75
CA ALA A 388 -23.93 5.00 -20.85
C ALA A 388 -25.19 4.33 -21.46
N LEU A 389 -25.27 3.00 -21.45
CA LEU A 389 -26.41 2.24 -21.99
C LEU A 389 -27.52 2.01 -20.96
N SER A 390 -27.16 1.77 -19.70
CA SER A 390 -28.12 1.35 -18.65
C SER A 390 -28.60 2.48 -17.74
N SER A 391 -27.79 3.53 -17.53
CA SER A 391 -28.17 4.63 -16.63
C SER A 391 -29.02 5.69 -17.34
N LYS A 392 -30.11 6.07 -16.68
CA LYS A 392 -30.89 7.27 -17.05
C LYS A 392 -30.14 8.57 -16.80
N ASP A 393 -29.10 8.53 -15.95
CA ASP A 393 -28.29 9.69 -15.59
C ASP A 393 -26.82 9.28 -15.38
N PRO A 394 -26.06 9.04 -16.47
CA PRO A 394 -24.72 8.44 -16.41
C PRO A 394 -23.72 9.16 -15.49
N ILE A 395 -23.79 10.50 -15.41
CA ILE A 395 -22.92 11.29 -14.54
C ILE A 395 -23.24 11.04 -13.05
N LEU A 396 -24.51 10.76 -12.70
CA LEU A 396 -24.92 10.49 -11.32
C LEU A 396 -24.40 9.12 -10.88
N THR A 397 -24.68 8.10 -11.69
CA THR A 397 -24.22 6.72 -11.45
C THR A 397 -22.70 6.66 -11.34
N ALA A 398 -21.96 7.36 -12.21
CA ALA A 398 -20.51 7.44 -12.13
C ALA A 398 -20.01 8.09 -10.82
N PHE A 399 -20.69 9.12 -10.30
CA PHE A 399 -20.31 9.74 -9.01
C PHE A 399 -20.61 8.83 -7.82
N GLU A 400 -21.80 8.22 -7.79
CA GLU A 400 -22.24 7.33 -6.70
C GLU A 400 -21.37 6.07 -6.63
N LEU A 401 -21.06 5.49 -7.79
CA LEU A 401 -20.16 4.35 -7.91
C LEU A 401 -18.72 4.72 -7.56
N SER A 402 -18.21 5.86 -8.02
CA SER A 402 -16.88 6.37 -7.64
C SER A 402 -16.74 6.62 -6.13
N TRP A 403 -17.84 6.97 -5.44
CA TRP A 403 -17.88 7.05 -3.98
C TRP A 403 -17.88 5.66 -3.32
N GLU A 404 -18.71 4.73 -3.81
CA GLU A 404 -18.81 3.39 -3.24
C GLU A 404 -17.52 2.56 -3.43
N LEU A 405 -16.91 2.61 -4.61
CA LEU A 405 -15.59 2.02 -4.88
C LEU A 405 -14.51 2.58 -3.93
N ARG A 406 -14.59 3.86 -3.55
CA ARG A 406 -13.71 4.43 -2.51
C ARG A 406 -13.94 3.74 -1.16
N ARG A 407 -15.19 3.56 -0.74
CA ARG A 407 -15.52 2.88 0.53
C ARG A 407 -15.00 1.45 0.54
N LEU A 408 -15.19 0.72 -0.55
CA LEU A 408 -14.74 -0.67 -0.68
C LEU A 408 -13.21 -0.79 -0.59
N SER A 409 -12.44 0.12 -1.21
CA SER A 409 -10.97 0.15 -1.08
C SER A 409 -10.43 0.40 0.34
N LEU A 410 -11.30 0.71 1.31
CA LEU A 410 -10.99 0.86 2.74
C LEU A 410 -11.52 -0.31 3.58
N MET A 411 -12.31 -1.22 2.99
CA MET A 411 -12.95 -2.35 3.68
C MET A 411 -12.44 -3.70 3.17
N GLU A 412 -12.11 -3.79 1.89
CA GLU A 412 -11.42 -4.92 1.24
C GLU A 412 -10.04 -4.40 0.79
N HIS A 413 -9.02 -4.79 1.55
CA HIS A 413 -7.64 -4.37 1.37
C HIS A 413 -6.96 -5.16 0.23
N GLU A 414 -7.43 -6.38 0.00
CA GLU A 414 -6.96 -7.38 -0.96
C GLU A 414 -7.04 -6.89 -2.42
N PHE A 415 -8.03 -6.05 -2.73
CA PHE A 415 -8.27 -5.47 -4.07
C PHE A 415 -8.28 -3.92 -4.04
N LYS A 416 -7.59 -3.33 -3.06
CA LYS A 416 -7.56 -1.88 -2.79
C LYS A 416 -7.09 -1.05 -3.98
N SER A 417 -6.10 -1.54 -4.71
CA SER A 417 -5.56 -0.94 -5.94
C SER A 417 -6.63 -0.87 -7.04
N GLU A 418 -7.31 -1.97 -7.31
CA GLU A 418 -8.30 -2.11 -8.38
C GLU A 418 -9.54 -1.27 -8.06
N TYR A 419 -10.03 -1.29 -6.82
CA TYR A 419 -11.11 -0.39 -6.41
C TYR A 419 -10.76 1.09 -6.61
N GLN A 420 -9.50 1.50 -6.40
CA GLN A 420 -9.06 2.88 -6.66
C GLN A 420 -8.93 3.21 -8.16
N GLU A 421 -8.53 2.25 -9.00
CA GLU A 421 -8.46 2.45 -10.46
C GLU A 421 -9.86 2.47 -11.10
N LEU A 422 -10.79 1.59 -10.70
CA LEU A 422 -12.19 1.65 -11.12
C LEU A 422 -12.87 2.96 -10.68
N ARG A 423 -12.56 3.43 -9.46
CA ARG A 423 -13.01 4.74 -8.95
C ARG A 423 -12.55 5.88 -9.85
N LYS A 424 -11.32 5.80 -10.36
CA LYS A 424 -10.68 6.77 -11.26
C LYS A 424 -11.28 6.69 -12.67
N GLN A 425 -11.53 5.49 -13.20
CA GLN A 425 -12.26 5.25 -14.45
C GLN A 425 -13.64 5.93 -14.43
N CYS A 426 -14.39 5.80 -13.33
CA CYS A 426 -15.68 6.49 -13.15
C CYS A 426 -15.54 8.02 -13.17
N GLN A 427 -14.49 8.58 -12.54
CA GLN A 427 -14.21 10.03 -12.55
C GLN A 427 -13.84 10.54 -13.95
N ASP A 428 -13.01 9.79 -14.69
CA ASP A 428 -12.61 10.14 -16.05
C ASP A 428 -13.79 10.06 -17.03
N PHE A 429 -14.65 9.04 -16.92
CA PHE A 429 -15.88 8.93 -17.72
C PHE A 429 -16.82 10.11 -17.47
N ALA A 430 -17.13 10.44 -16.21
CA ALA A 430 -18.00 11.57 -15.90
C ALA A 430 -17.39 12.92 -16.32
N THR A 431 -16.06 13.03 -16.34
CA THR A 431 -15.36 14.21 -16.89
C THR A 431 -15.48 14.28 -18.41
N ALA A 432 -15.29 13.15 -19.12
CA ALA A 432 -15.39 13.07 -20.57
C ALA A 432 -16.81 13.39 -21.09
N LEU A 433 -17.86 13.01 -20.34
CA LEU A 433 -19.24 13.41 -20.65
C LEU A 433 -19.44 14.94 -20.61
N LEU A 434 -18.75 15.64 -19.69
CA LEU A 434 -18.80 17.11 -19.61
C LEU A 434 -17.95 17.77 -20.71
N ASP A 435 -16.80 17.18 -21.07
CA ASP A 435 -15.96 17.64 -22.20
C ASP A 435 -16.71 17.62 -23.55
N HIS A 436 -17.76 16.82 -23.68
CA HIS A 436 -18.59 16.74 -24.89
C HIS A 436 -19.68 17.81 -25.01
N THR A 437 -19.81 18.71 -24.03
CA THR A 437 -20.71 19.88 -24.13
C THR A 437 -20.24 20.85 -25.23
N ARG A 438 -21.18 21.32 -26.06
CA ARG A 438 -20.90 22.14 -27.26
C ARG A 438 -21.28 23.61 -27.10
N SER A 439 -21.96 23.96 -26.02
CA SER A 439 -22.39 25.32 -25.69
C SER A 439 -22.37 25.56 -24.19
N SER A 440 -22.25 26.82 -23.76
CA SER A 440 -22.37 27.17 -22.35
C SER A 440 -23.75 26.79 -21.79
N TYR A 441 -24.80 26.87 -22.62
CA TYR A 441 -26.16 26.49 -22.22
C TYR A 441 -26.30 24.98 -21.94
N GLU A 442 -25.68 24.10 -22.74
CA GLU A 442 -25.63 22.66 -22.44
C GLU A 442 -24.91 22.39 -21.10
N LEU A 443 -23.81 23.09 -20.86
CA LEU A 443 -23.06 22.99 -19.61
C LEU A 443 -23.86 23.56 -18.41
N GLU A 444 -24.54 24.69 -18.58
CA GLU A 444 -25.45 25.28 -17.58
C GLU A 444 -26.57 24.30 -17.21
N VAL A 445 -27.25 23.70 -18.20
CA VAL A 445 -28.32 22.72 -17.95
C VAL A 445 -27.79 21.50 -17.19
N LEU A 446 -26.65 20.93 -17.60
CA LEU A 446 -26.06 19.78 -16.91
C LEU A 446 -25.56 20.11 -15.49
N LEU A 447 -24.94 21.28 -15.29
CA LEU A 447 -24.45 21.69 -13.97
C LEU A 447 -25.58 22.05 -12.99
N ASN A 448 -26.75 22.47 -13.49
CA ASN A 448 -27.92 22.78 -12.68
C ASN A 448 -28.92 21.63 -12.52
N HIS A 449 -28.78 20.54 -13.30
CA HIS A 449 -29.74 19.43 -13.34
C HIS A 449 -30.06 18.82 -11.97
N ASP A 450 -31.34 18.86 -11.60
CA ASP A 450 -31.93 18.23 -10.42
C ASP A 450 -32.91 17.13 -10.89
N PRO A 451 -32.69 15.85 -10.59
CA PRO A 451 -33.61 14.76 -10.95
C PRO A 451 -35.03 14.89 -10.36
N THR A 452 -35.23 15.78 -9.39
CA THR A 452 -36.49 16.00 -8.66
C THR A 452 -37.06 17.40 -8.83
N GLY A 453 -36.30 18.32 -9.44
CA GLY A 453 -36.64 19.73 -9.59
C GLY A 453 -37.30 20.08 -10.94
N PRO A 454 -37.69 21.36 -11.15
CA PRO A 454 -38.03 21.86 -12.47
C PRO A 454 -36.79 21.91 -13.37
N ALA A 455 -37.00 21.84 -14.69
CA ALA A 455 -35.93 22.05 -15.66
C ALA A 455 -35.41 23.49 -15.62
N PHE A 456 -34.09 23.67 -15.77
CA PHE A 456 -33.41 24.97 -15.73
C PHE A 456 -33.62 25.75 -17.05
N GLU A 457 -34.13 26.99 -16.98
CA GLU A 457 -34.23 27.89 -18.14
C GLU A 457 -33.06 28.87 -18.20
N HIS A 458 -32.60 29.22 -19.42
CA HIS A 458 -31.44 30.09 -19.59
C HIS A 458 -31.73 31.52 -19.11
N GLY A 459 -31.03 31.94 -18.06
CA GLY A 459 -31.26 33.22 -17.36
C GLY A 459 -31.78 33.04 -15.94
N ASP A 460 -32.19 31.83 -15.54
CA ASP A 460 -32.42 31.49 -14.14
C ASP A 460 -31.12 31.59 -13.32
N ARG A 461 -31.26 31.76 -12.01
CA ARG A 461 -30.12 31.75 -11.09
C ARG A 461 -29.48 30.36 -11.11
N MET A 462 -28.19 30.27 -11.45
CA MET A 462 -27.47 29.01 -11.35
C MET A 462 -27.42 28.53 -9.89
N HIS A 463 -28.03 27.37 -9.64
CA HIS A 463 -28.03 26.66 -8.36
C HIS A 463 -26.85 25.67 -8.26
N LEU A 464 -26.26 25.27 -9.40
CA LEU A 464 -25.09 24.39 -9.53
C LEU A 464 -25.23 23.06 -8.76
N ASN A 465 -26.45 22.52 -8.74
CA ASN A 465 -26.82 21.31 -8.00
C ASN A 465 -25.91 20.11 -8.33
N ARG A 466 -25.49 20.00 -9.60
CA ARG A 466 -24.64 18.89 -10.03
C ARG A 466 -23.18 19.05 -9.68
N LEU A 467 -22.68 20.29 -9.65
CA LEU A 467 -21.34 20.60 -9.14
C LEU A 467 -21.27 20.36 -7.62
N LYS A 468 -22.31 20.76 -6.88
CA LYS A 468 -22.45 20.43 -5.44
C LYS A 468 -22.46 18.92 -5.19
N LEU A 469 -23.11 18.14 -6.06
CA LEU A 469 -23.11 16.69 -5.96
C LEU A 469 -21.75 16.06 -6.31
N ALA A 470 -21.05 16.62 -7.30
CA ALA A 470 -19.66 16.23 -7.63
C ALA A 470 -18.71 16.49 -6.44
N ILE A 471 -18.86 17.63 -5.74
CA ILE A 471 -18.12 17.97 -4.52
C ILE A 471 -18.46 16.98 -3.38
N LYS A 472 -19.76 16.76 -3.12
CA LYS A 472 -20.28 15.79 -2.13
C LYS A 472 -19.70 14.38 -2.31
N LEU A 473 -19.54 13.94 -3.56
CA LEU A 473 -19.00 12.61 -3.91
C LEU A 473 -17.49 12.66 -4.25
N ARG A 474 -16.78 13.73 -3.83
CA ARG A 474 -15.32 13.96 -3.95
C ARG A 474 -14.72 13.73 -5.35
N GLN A 475 -15.41 14.21 -6.39
CA GLN A 475 -15.05 14.06 -7.81
C GLN A 475 -13.99 15.08 -8.28
N LYS A 476 -12.76 15.00 -7.72
CA LYS A 476 -11.71 16.05 -7.86
C LYS A 476 -11.45 16.53 -9.31
N LYS A 477 -11.51 15.65 -10.32
CA LYS A 477 -11.20 15.99 -11.72
C LYS A 477 -12.13 17.02 -12.37
N ILE A 478 -13.41 17.05 -11.99
CA ILE A 478 -14.42 17.91 -12.63
C ILE A 478 -14.26 19.39 -12.21
N CYS A 479 -13.86 19.64 -10.96
CA CYS A 479 -13.64 21.00 -10.47
C CYS A 479 -12.47 21.70 -11.15
N VAL A 480 -11.44 20.96 -11.60
CA VAL A 480 -10.19 21.52 -12.16
C VAL A 480 -10.33 21.97 -13.62
N LYS A 481 -11.25 21.38 -14.40
CA LYS A 481 -11.45 21.78 -15.81
C LYS A 481 -12.30 23.04 -15.96
N ASN A 482 -13.37 23.18 -15.18
CA ASN A 482 -14.34 24.27 -15.36
C ASN A 482 -13.80 25.68 -15.01
N SER A 483 -12.65 25.76 -14.33
CA SER A 483 -11.91 27.02 -14.10
C SER A 483 -11.06 27.46 -15.31
N SER A 484 -10.95 26.65 -16.37
CA SER A 484 -10.10 26.91 -17.54
C SER A 484 -10.84 27.51 -18.76
N SER A 485 -12.15 27.74 -18.67
CA SER A 485 -12.99 28.24 -19.77
C SER A 485 -13.48 29.67 -19.54
N ASN A 486 -13.25 30.54 -20.54
CA ASN A 486 -13.41 32.01 -20.48
C ASN A 486 -14.68 32.54 -19.78
N LEU A 487 -14.49 33.22 -18.65
CA LEU A 487 -15.37 34.30 -18.17
C LEU A 487 -14.65 35.66 -18.38
N PRO A 488 -15.30 36.69 -18.96
CA PRO A 488 -14.58 37.84 -19.50
C PRO A 488 -14.24 38.94 -18.50
N HIS A 489 -12.93 39.21 -18.37
CA HIS A 489 -12.28 40.51 -18.10
C HIS A 489 -12.94 41.55 -17.18
N SER A 490 -12.35 41.75 -15.99
CA SER A 490 -12.12 43.10 -15.45
C SER A 490 -10.94 43.14 -14.44
N CYS A 491 -9.69 43.14 -14.92
CA CYS A 491 -8.51 43.30 -14.05
C CYS A 491 -7.38 44.11 -14.71
N PHE A 492 -7.09 45.29 -14.15
CA PHE A 492 -5.85 46.11 -14.25
C PHE A 492 -5.39 46.61 -15.64
N PRO A 493 -4.71 47.79 -15.69
CA PRO A 493 -3.27 47.86 -15.40
C PRO A 493 -2.76 49.08 -14.57
N SER A 494 -1.83 48.78 -13.66
CA SER A 494 -0.56 49.49 -13.36
C SER A 494 -0.48 51.00 -13.06
N ILE A 495 0.23 51.35 -11.96
CA ILE A 495 1.42 52.22 -11.93
C ILE A 495 2.20 52.02 -10.60
N VAL A 496 3.46 52.46 -10.52
CA VAL A 496 4.46 52.07 -9.51
C VAL A 496 4.91 53.23 -8.60
N SER A 497 5.38 52.90 -7.38
CA SER A 497 6.22 53.65 -6.42
C SER A 497 5.58 54.38 -5.21
N LEU A 498 6.37 54.35 -4.11
CA LEU A 498 6.37 55.20 -2.89
C LEU A 498 5.45 54.87 -1.69
N ALA A 499 5.96 53.96 -0.85
CA ALA A 499 6.22 54.10 0.61
C ALA A 499 5.10 54.49 1.63
N ALA A 500 5.29 53.95 2.85
CA ALA A 500 4.51 54.10 4.09
C ALA A 500 3.24 53.21 4.22
N MET A 501 2.83 53.00 5.47
CA MET A 501 1.96 51.90 5.95
C MET A 501 0.45 52.21 5.92
N ALA A 502 -0.32 51.16 6.23
CA ALA A 502 -1.73 51.12 6.69
C ALA A 502 -2.84 50.80 5.67
N SER A 503 -3.14 49.49 5.60
CA SER A 503 -4.50 48.90 5.65
C SER A 503 -5.38 48.77 4.39
N THR A 504 -6.21 47.71 4.44
CA THR A 504 -7.40 47.38 3.63
C THR A 504 -7.28 46.76 2.22
N CYS A 505 -6.98 45.46 2.22
CA CYS A 505 -7.92 44.37 1.81
C CYS A 505 -8.13 43.98 0.31
N VAL A 506 -8.61 42.73 0.15
CA VAL A 506 -9.20 42.07 -1.04
C VAL A 506 -8.28 41.75 -2.22
N VAL A 507 -7.38 40.76 -2.03
CA VAL A 507 -7.01 39.78 -3.09
C VAL A 507 -6.83 38.37 -2.49
N GLY A 508 -6.13 38.25 -1.35
CA GLY A 508 -6.00 37.01 -0.59
C GLY A 508 -7.33 36.58 0.05
N LEU A 509 -8.12 35.81 -0.69
CA LEU A 509 -9.49 35.45 -0.30
C LEU A 509 -9.92 34.04 -0.72
N VAL A 510 -9.03 33.24 -1.32
CA VAL A 510 -9.43 32.05 -2.12
C VAL A 510 -8.58 30.79 -1.87
N SER A 511 -7.31 30.89 -1.45
CA SER A 511 -6.41 29.71 -1.44
C SER A 511 -6.55 28.85 -0.17
N PHE A 512 -6.42 29.46 1.00
CA PHE A 512 -6.72 28.83 2.28
C PHE A 512 -8.25 28.77 2.46
N LEU A 513 -9.05 28.24 1.53
CA LEU A 513 -10.51 28.05 1.73
C LEU A 513 -10.91 26.58 2.00
N VAL A 514 -9.97 25.62 2.01
CA VAL A 514 -10.28 24.19 1.84
C VAL A 514 -10.45 23.28 3.08
N PHE A 515 -9.95 23.63 4.28
CA PHE A 515 -9.73 22.68 5.40
C PHE A 515 -10.40 23.04 6.75
N SER A 516 -11.51 23.76 6.67
CA SER A 516 -12.45 24.20 7.73
C SER A 516 -13.51 23.13 7.99
N SER A 517 -13.05 21.90 7.96
CA SER A 517 -13.87 20.71 7.85
C SER A 517 -13.20 19.71 8.78
N PHE A 518 -13.74 19.40 9.97
CA PHE A 518 -15.17 19.32 10.28
C PHE A 518 -15.58 20.10 11.56
N ALA A 519 -16.09 21.31 11.40
CA ALA A 519 -17.21 21.74 12.25
C ALA A 519 -18.50 21.18 11.63
N ALA A 520 -19.04 20.11 12.24
CA ALA A 520 -20.14 19.28 11.74
C ALA A 520 -19.87 18.52 10.42
N SER A 521 -20.74 17.53 10.13
CA SER A 521 -20.66 16.70 8.93
C SER A 521 -20.85 17.52 7.63
N TYR A 522 -19.87 17.45 6.72
CA TYR A 522 -19.76 18.20 5.45
C TYR A 522 -19.41 19.69 5.57
N THR A 523 -18.19 20.05 5.18
CA THR A 523 -17.89 21.34 4.51
C THR A 523 -16.94 21.13 3.31
N PRO A 524 -16.90 22.07 2.33
CA PRO A 524 -16.16 21.94 1.06
C PRO A 524 -14.94 22.89 0.97
N PRO A 525 -14.26 22.94 -0.20
CA PRO A 525 -13.24 23.94 -0.58
C PRO A 525 -13.47 25.45 -0.37
N ASP A 526 -14.49 25.91 0.37
CA ASP A 526 -14.96 27.31 0.44
C ASP A 526 -15.25 27.82 1.88
N ASP A 527 -14.61 27.29 2.93
CA ASP A 527 -14.85 27.71 4.33
C ASP A 527 -13.61 28.09 5.20
N ILE A 528 -12.33 27.79 4.87
CA ILE A 528 -11.18 27.97 5.84
C ILE A 528 -10.53 29.36 5.86
N VAL A 529 -10.79 30.27 4.92
CA VAL A 529 -10.13 31.60 4.88
C VAL A 529 -10.41 32.47 6.12
N PRO A 530 -11.56 32.38 6.82
CA PRO A 530 -11.73 32.93 8.15
C PRO A 530 -10.61 32.55 9.12
N LEU A 531 -10.16 31.29 9.12
CA LEU A 531 -9.12 30.80 10.05
C LEU A 531 -7.69 31.20 9.62
N GLU A 532 -7.37 31.37 8.33
CA GLU A 532 -6.07 31.98 7.93
C GLU A 532 -6.07 33.45 8.28
N LYS A 533 -7.19 34.15 8.06
CA LYS A 533 -7.30 35.53 8.48
C LYS A 533 -7.18 35.63 9.99
N ALA A 534 -7.86 34.78 10.76
CA ALA A 534 -7.70 34.73 12.20
C ALA A 534 -6.24 34.44 12.62
N ILE A 535 -5.58 33.43 12.05
CA ILE A 535 -4.20 33.06 12.40
C ILE A 535 -3.20 34.13 11.94
N VAL A 536 -3.22 34.57 10.69
CA VAL A 536 -2.28 35.58 10.14
C VAL A 536 -2.51 36.96 10.76
N GLU A 537 -3.76 37.38 10.96
CA GLU A 537 -4.08 38.63 11.65
C GLU A 537 -3.69 38.54 13.13
N TYR A 538 -3.85 37.39 13.79
CA TYR A 538 -3.35 37.15 15.14
C TYR A 538 -1.82 37.23 15.21
N PHE A 539 -1.09 36.45 14.41
CA PHE A 539 0.38 36.44 14.38
C PHE A 539 0.99 37.80 14.03
N HIS A 540 0.35 38.62 13.19
CA HIS A 540 0.84 39.96 12.84
C HIS A 540 0.38 41.10 13.77
N THR A 541 -0.64 40.90 14.63
CA THR A 541 -1.12 41.92 15.58
C THR A 541 -0.79 41.62 17.03
N HIS A 542 -0.68 40.34 17.38
CA HIS A 542 -0.71 39.79 18.73
C HIS A 542 -1.96 40.23 19.55
N GLU A 543 -3.02 40.70 18.89
CA GLU A 543 -4.27 41.13 19.52
C GLU A 543 -5.30 39.99 19.51
N GLU A 544 -5.69 39.54 20.70
CA GLU A 544 -6.78 38.58 20.96
C GLU A 544 -8.15 39.26 20.70
N THR A 545 -8.42 39.64 19.45
CA THR A 545 -9.67 40.35 19.13
C THR A 545 -10.87 39.43 19.24
N ASP A 546 -11.99 40.01 19.67
CA ASP A 546 -13.27 39.35 19.87
C ASP A 546 -13.70 38.49 18.66
N ASP A 547 -13.38 38.91 17.43
CA ASP A 547 -13.76 38.21 16.20
C ASP A 547 -12.71 37.19 15.72
N ILE A 548 -11.43 37.36 16.09
CA ILE A 548 -10.40 36.31 15.94
C ILE A 548 -10.74 35.13 16.86
N LEU A 549 -10.96 35.38 18.15
CA LEU A 549 -11.28 34.32 19.12
C LEU A 549 -12.55 33.56 18.74
N LYS A 550 -13.65 34.25 18.41
CA LYS A 550 -14.88 33.60 17.90
C LYS A 550 -14.64 32.76 16.63
N THR A 551 -13.64 33.10 15.82
CA THR A 551 -13.30 32.32 14.63
C THR A 551 -12.52 31.07 15.01
N LEU A 552 -11.54 31.17 15.92
CA LEU A 552 -10.84 30.01 16.48
C LEU A 552 -11.83 29.06 17.19
N ASP A 553 -12.65 29.58 18.11
CA ASP A 553 -13.70 28.85 18.85
C ASP A 553 -14.73 28.13 17.94
N SER A 554 -14.87 28.58 16.69
CA SER A 554 -15.77 27.96 15.70
C SER A 554 -15.19 26.72 15.01
N TYR A 555 -13.88 26.47 15.17
CA TYR A 555 -13.17 25.32 14.63
C TYR A 555 -12.69 24.40 15.75
N GLN A 556 -13.53 23.42 16.09
CA GLN A 556 -13.12 22.31 16.94
C GLN A 556 -12.22 21.36 16.15
N PHE A 557 -10.96 21.26 16.56
CA PHE A 557 -10.06 20.20 16.09
C PHE A 557 -10.32 18.89 16.87
N PRO A 558 -10.10 17.72 16.25
CA PRO A 558 -10.02 16.45 16.97
C PRO A 558 -8.87 16.52 17.98
N HIS A 559 -8.97 15.74 19.06
CA HIS A 559 -7.94 15.74 20.10
C HIS A 559 -6.67 15.02 19.60
N VAL A 560 -5.68 15.79 19.14
CA VAL A 560 -4.56 15.27 18.31
C VAL A 560 -3.69 14.24 19.05
N LEU A 561 -3.67 14.24 20.39
CA LEU A 561 -2.94 13.25 21.19
C LEU A 561 -3.79 12.00 21.55
N ARG A 562 -5.02 11.88 21.01
CA ARG A 562 -6.02 10.84 21.40
C ARG A 562 -6.72 10.23 20.20
N GLU A 563 -7.12 11.06 19.24
CA GLU A 563 -7.78 10.69 18.01
C GLU A 563 -6.76 10.71 16.87
N GLY A 564 -6.36 9.52 16.41
CA GLY A 564 -5.33 9.35 15.38
C GLY A 564 -5.65 10.13 14.10
N ALA A 565 -4.81 11.11 13.76
CA ALA A 565 -5.05 12.07 12.69
C ALA A 565 -5.20 11.44 11.27
N GLU A 566 -4.84 10.15 11.12
CA GLU A 566 -4.96 9.35 9.90
C GLU A 566 -6.40 9.22 9.38
N GLU A 567 -7.42 9.18 10.24
CA GLU A 567 -8.82 8.99 9.79
C GLU A 567 -9.47 10.27 9.22
N VAL A 568 -8.96 11.46 9.61
CA VAL A 568 -9.73 12.70 9.54
C VAL A 568 -9.45 13.52 8.27
N TYR A 569 -8.21 13.55 7.79
CA TYR A 569 -7.73 14.57 6.85
C TYR A 569 -7.37 14.07 5.44
N ASP A 570 -7.30 14.98 4.46
CA ASP A 570 -6.81 14.70 3.09
C ASP A 570 -5.42 15.34 2.91
N ASN A 571 -4.41 14.46 2.91
CA ASN A 571 -2.97 14.69 2.86
C ASN A 571 -2.45 16.05 2.34
N PRO A 572 -2.81 16.55 1.13
CA PRO A 572 -2.15 17.72 0.55
C PRO A 572 -2.31 19.02 1.35
N THR A 573 -3.39 19.17 2.12
CA THR A 573 -3.66 20.43 2.82
C THR A 573 -3.23 20.40 4.29
N VAL A 574 -3.16 19.24 4.96
CA VAL A 574 -2.39 19.13 6.22
C VAL A 574 -0.96 19.61 5.97
N CYS A 575 -0.40 19.23 4.81
CA CYS A 575 0.88 19.73 4.34
C CYS A 575 0.91 21.26 4.17
N TYR A 576 -0.05 21.84 3.43
CA TYR A 576 -0.11 23.30 3.22
C TYR A 576 -0.29 24.10 4.51
N LEU A 577 -1.16 23.65 5.42
CA LEU A 577 -1.39 24.30 6.72
C LEU A 577 -0.13 24.28 7.59
N CYS A 578 0.53 23.11 7.68
CA CYS A 578 1.81 22.98 8.37
C CYS A 578 2.85 23.94 7.78
N ASN A 579 2.99 23.97 6.45
CA ASN A 579 4.00 24.82 5.82
C ASN A 579 3.71 26.32 6.10
N LEU A 580 2.45 26.77 5.98
CA LEU A 580 2.07 28.15 6.29
C LEU A 580 2.37 28.52 7.75
N VAL A 581 1.96 27.69 8.72
CA VAL A 581 2.16 27.99 10.14
C VAL A 581 3.64 28.02 10.48
N ILE A 582 4.44 27.09 9.95
CA ILE A 582 5.89 27.08 10.16
C ILE A 582 6.58 28.25 9.44
N ASP A 583 6.15 28.62 8.22
CA ASP A 583 6.67 29.81 7.53
C ASP A 583 6.39 31.10 8.33
N LEU A 584 5.17 31.28 8.87
CA LEU A 584 4.83 32.42 9.73
C LEU A 584 5.67 32.45 11.02
N VAL A 585 5.84 31.29 11.68
CA VAL A 585 6.67 31.15 12.89
C VAL A 585 8.16 31.44 12.58
N ILE A 586 8.67 31.05 11.40
CA ILE A 586 10.01 31.42 10.92
C ILE A 586 10.11 32.92 10.65
N GLU A 587 9.16 33.52 9.93
CA GLU A 587 9.19 34.95 9.59
C GLU A 587 9.16 35.82 10.85
N GLU A 588 8.24 35.58 11.78
CA GLU A 588 8.16 36.35 13.02
C GLU A 588 9.38 36.09 13.94
N ARG A 589 9.92 34.86 13.99
CA ARG A 589 11.18 34.59 14.71
C ARG A 589 12.36 35.37 14.14
N VAL A 590 12.48 35.44 12.81
CA VAL A 590 13.50 36.24 12.11
C VAL A 590 13.30 37.75 12.33
N LEU A 591 12.06 38.21 12.55
CA LEU A 591 11.75 39.59 12.96
C LEU A 591 12.02 39.87 14.44
N GLY A 592 12.26 38.83 15.26
CA GLY A 592 12.68 38.94 16.66
C GLY A 592 11.64 38.51 17.70
N LEU A 593 10.61 37.73 17.32
CA LEU A 593 9.61 37.18 18.23
C LEU A 593 10.26 36.43 19.41
N THR A 594 9.87 36.77 20.64
CA THR A 594 10.47 36.18 21.86
C THR A 594 9.90 34.80 22.17
N ARG A 595 10.63 34.02 23.00
CA ARG A 595 10.18 32.70 23.51
C ARG A 595 8.81 32.79 24.17
N GLU A 596 8.65 33.77 25.06
CA GLU A 596 7.42 34.01 25.83
C GLU A 596 6.25 34.37 24.92
N THR A 597 6.53 35.09 23.83
CA THR A 597 5.50 35.43 22.83
C THR A 597 5.12 34.17 22.05
N LEU A 598 6.08 33.38 21.55
CA LEU A 598 5.79 32.13 20.82
C LEU A 598 4.99 31.12 21.66
N ILE A 599 5.28 31.00 22.96
CA ILE A 599 4.49 30.19 23.91
C ILE A 599 3.05 30.71 23.99
N LYS A 600 2.86 32.02 24.17
CA LYS A 600 1.53 32.64 24.22
C LYS A 600 0.74 32.37 22.94
N GLU A 601 1.35 32.58 21.77
CA GLU A 601 0.65 32.42 20.50
C GLU A 601 0.25 30.95 20.27
N ALA A 602 1.15 30.02 20.55
CA ALA A 602 0.87 28.59 20.49
C ALA A 602 -0.23 28.17 21.49
N HIS A 603 -0.26 28.76 22.70
CA HIS A 603 -1.24 28.43 23.73
C HIS A 603 -2.65 28.89 23.35
N VAL A 604 -2.78 30.12 22.83
CA VAL A 604 -4.05 30.65 22.32
C VAL A 604 -4.57 29.78 21.16
N VAL A 605 -3.70 29.39 20.23
CA VAL A 605 -4.07 28.48 19.13
C VAL A 605 -4.49 27.10 19.67
N CYS A 606 -3.74 26.49 20.58
CA CYS A 606 -4.02 25.15 21.11
C CYS A 606 -5.35 25.08 21.88
N THR A 607 -5.63 26.08 22.72
CA THR A 607 -6.82 26.11 23.57
C THR A 607 -8.10 26.53 22.83
N HIS A 608 -8.05 27.60 22.02
CA HIS A 608 -9.25 28.07 21.30
C HIS A 608 -9.66 27.15 20.14
N LEU A 609 -8.74 26.39 19.55
CA LEU A 609 -9.06 25.33 18.59
C LEU A 609 -9.49 24.00 19.27
N ASN A 610 -9.55 23.96 20.61
CA ASN A 610 -9.89 22.77 21.40
C ASN A 610 -8.99 21.56 21.07
N ILE A 611 -7.71 21.77 20.76
CA ILE A 611 -6.77 20.69 20.41
C ILE A 611 -6.59 19.78 21.62
N GLU A 612 -6.29 20.36 22.79
CA GLU A 612 -6.17 19.66 24.06
C GLU A 612 -6.65 20.55 25.22
N THR A 613 -6.59 20.07 26.47
CA THR A 613 -6.91 20.91 27.64
C THR A 613 -5.83 21.98 27.85
N ASP A 614 -6.20 23.11 28.46
CA ASP A 614 -5.30 24.22 28.88
C ASP A 614 -3.99 23.73 29.52
N ARG A 615 -4.09 22.72 30.40
CA ARG A 615 -2.96 22.04 31.04
C ARG A 615 -2.07 21.28 30.06
N VAL A 616 -2.65 20.44 29.22
CA VAL A 616 -1.93 19.62 28.23
C VAL A 616 -1.28 20.52 27.19
N CYS A 617 -1.99 21.54 26.70
CA CYS A 617 -1.47 22.60 25.84
C CYS A 617 -0.24 23.27 26.46
N THR A 618 -0.35 23.77 27.71
CA THR A 618 0.75 24.40 28.42
C THR A 618 1.97 23.48 28.51
N GLY A 619 1.80 22.27 29.03
CA GLY A 619 2.91 21.33 29.23
C GLY A 619 3.60 20.91 27.93
N MET A 620 2.85 20.63 26.86
CA MET A 620 3.44 20.31 25.55
C MET A 620 4.20 21.51 24.97
N ILE A 621 3.63 22.71 25.02
CA ILE A 621 4.26 23.90 24.45
C ILE A 621 5.55 24.26 25.19
N GLU A 622 5.54 24.26 26.53
CA GLU A 622 6.74 24.59 27.32
C GLU A 622 7.89 23.59 27.13
N LEU A 623 7.61 22.31 26.85
CA LEU A 623 8.62 21.28 26.59
C LEU A 623 9.23 21.35 25.18
N TYR A 624 8.42 21.60 24.14
CA TYR A 624 8.87 21.53 22.74
C TYR A 624 9.32 22.86 22.14
N VAL A 625 9.00 24.01 22.76
CA VAL A 625 9.33 25.34 22.21
C VAL A 625 10.83 25.61 22.12
N ASP A 626 11.63 25.19 23.12
CA ASP A 626 13.07 25.50 23.14
C ASP A 626 13.88 24.70 22.09
N PRO A 627 13.69 23.37 21.93
CA PRO A 627 14.29 22.61 20.81
C PRO A 627 13.92 23.19 19.43
N LEU A 628 12.66 23.60 19.25
CA LEU A 628 12.20 24.22 18.00
C LEU A 628 12.89 25.56 17.73
N ILE A 629 12.94 26.45 18.73
CA ILE A 629 13.68 27.72 18.66
C ILE A 629 15.17 27.46 18.37
N TYR A 630 15.79 26.49 19.04
CA TYR A 630 17.21 26.18 18.83
C TYR A 630 17.47 25.77 17.37
N ALA A 631 16.63 24.89 16.82
CA ALA A 631 16.75 24.46 15.42
C ALA A 631 16.58 25.64 14.45
N MET A 632 15.58 26.51 14.68
CA MET A 632 15.33 27.70 13.84
C MET A 632 16.47 28.73 13.89
N ASP A 633 17.01 29.01 15.08
CA ASP A 633 18.04 30.04 15.29
C ASP A 633 19.43 29.60 14.78
N ASN A 634 19.75 28.29 14.88
CA ASN A 634 21.10 27.77 14.62
C ASN A 634 21.24 27.05 13.26
N TYR A 635 20.17 26.45 12.72
CA TYR A 635 20.22 25.77 11.42
C TYR A 635 19.86 26.74 10.28
N GLY A 636 20.88 27.30 9.61
CA GLY A 636 20.74 28.31 8.56
C GLY A 636 20.01 27.88 7.26
N ASN A 637 19.38 26.70 7.23
CA ASN A 637 18.50 26.22 6.17
C ASN A 637 17.18 25.63 6.73
N PHE A 638 16.77 26.07 7.93
CA PHE A 638 15.50 25.66 8.53
C PHE A 638 14.34 26.22 7.70
N THR A 639 13.42 25.34 7.28
CA THR A 639 12.32 25.68 6.38
C THR A 639 11.08 24.87 6.73
N SER A 640 9.91 25.43 6.45
CA SER A 640 8.61 24.76 6.40
C SER A 640 8.66 23.39 5.71
N ASN A 641 9.26 23.33 4.51
CA ASN A 641 9.39 22.09 3.75
C ASN A 641 10.26 21.04 4.46
N ARG A 642 11.28 21.43 5.22
CA ARG A 642 12.09 20.48 6.04
C ARG A 642 11.31 20.00 7.26
N PHE A 643 10.61 20.89 7.99
CA PHE A 643 9.76 20.52 9.13
C PHE A 643 8.61 19.59 8.69
N CYS A 644 7.73 20.09 7.83
CA CYS A 644 6.52 19.40 7.40
C CYS A 644 6.82 18.20 6.50
N GLY A 645 7.87 18.29 5.67
CA GLY A 645 8.34 17.17 4.85
C GLY A 645 8.95 16.02 5.65
N SER A 646 9.38 16.25 6.89
CA SER A 646 9.75 15.21 7.85
C SER A 646 8.51 14.69 8.60
N VAL A 647 7.91 15.53 9.44
CA VAL A 647 6.84 15.15 10.39
C VAL A 647 5.61 14.58 9.67
N LEU A 648 5.28 15.09 8.48
CA LEU A 648 4.11 14.67 7.71
C LEU A 648 4.48 13.82 6.48
N GLN A 649 5.64 13.16 6.48
CA GLN A 649 6.10 12.36 5.34
C GLN A 649 5.16 11.18 5.01
N SER A 650 4.48 10.63 6.01
CA SER A 650 3.49 9.54 5.92
C SER A 650 2.20 10.03 5.24
N TYR A 651 1.76 11.23 5.61
CA TYR A 651 0.76 12.04 4.93
C TYR A 651 1.22 12.57 3.56
N GLY A 652 2.32 12.05 3.00
CA GLY A 652 2.75 12.35 1.64
C GLY A 652 3.30 13.77 1.44
N CYS A 653 3.68 14.50 2.49
CA CYS A 653 4.44 15.72 2.32
C CYS A 653 5.78 15.44 1.62
N PRO A 654 6.19 16.26 0.63
CA PRO A 654 7.50 16.18 0.02
C PRO A 654 8.53 16.98 0.84
N PRO A 655 9.63 16.36 1.34
CA PRO A 655 10.75 17.10 1.94
C PRO A 655 11.65 17.83 0.92
N GLY A 656 11.41 17.65 -0.38
CA GLY A 656 12.31 18.12 -1.43
C GLY A 656 13.63 17.36 -1.42
N ASP A 657 14.75 18.08 -1.59
CA ASP A 657 16.12 17.52 -1.56
C ASP A 657 16.70 17.44 -0.13
N ALA A 658 15.90 17.72 0.91
CA ALA A 658 16.33 17.55 2.31
C ALA A 658 16.44 16.05 2.67
N PHE A 659 17.27 15.73 3.66
CA PHE A 659 17.48 14.38 4.19
C PHE A 659 18.13 13.36 3.21
N GLU A 660 18.83 13.78 2.15
CA GLU A 660 19.43 12.82 1.19
C GLU A 660 20.90 12.47 1.51
N TRP A 661 21.13 11.27 2.07
CA TRP A 661 22.47 10.72 2.41
C TRP A 661 22.56 9.20 2.22
N THR A 662 23.78 8.63 2.32
CA THR A 662 24.01 7.18 2.15
C THR A 662 25.08 6.65 3.12
N VAL A 663 24.92 5.40 3.56
CA VAL A 663 25.90 4.65 4.36
C VAL A 663 26.92 3.96 3.43
N ASP A 664 28.17 3.76 3.86
CA ASP A 664 29.13 2.91 3.15
C ASP A 664 28.98 1.45 3.57
N ILE A 665 28.46 0.62 2.66
CA ILE A 665 28.06 -0.76 2.94
C ILE A 665 28.99 -1.71 2.17
N ALA A 666 29.68 -2.57 2.91
CA ALA A 666 30.72 -3.45 2.37
C ALA A 666 30.23 -4.33 1.20
N SER A 667 30.77 -4.08 0.00
CA SER A 667 30.32 -4.70 -1.25
C SER A 667 30.32 -6.24 -1.24
N GLY A 668 29.22 -6.84 -1.67
CA GLY A 668 29.06 -8.29 -1.81
C GLY A 668 27.58 -8.68 -1.81
N ASN A 669 27.31 -9.97 -2.00
CA ASN A 669 26.01 -10.57 -1.70
C ASN A 669 26.07 -11.13 -0.27
N SER A 670 24.91 -11.34 0.37
CA SER A 670 24.85 -12.02 1.67
C SER A 670 25.40 -13.45 1.57
N VAL A 671 26.15 -13.88 2.59
CA VAL A 671 26.73 -15.25 2.64
C VAL A 671 25.64 -16.29 2.86
N GLU A 672 25.56 -17.31 2.01
CA GLU A 672 24.61 -18.43 2.15
C GLU A 672 24.81 -19.20 3.45
N ARG A 673 23.70 -19.52 4.14
CA ARG A 673 23.68 -20.30 5.38
C ARG A 673 22.70 -21.46 5.28
N PRO A 674 22.96 -22.60 5.97
CA PRO A 674 22.04 -23.73 5.98
C PRO A 674 20.72 -23.36 6.70
N PRO A 675 19.57 -23.87 6.24
CA PRO A 675 18.33 -23.83 7.01
C PRO A 675 18.38 -24.78 8.22
N PRO A 676 17.44 -24.68 9.18
CA PRO A 676 17.32 -25.60 10.31
C PRO A 676 17.15 -27.06 9.87
N ASP A 677 17.57 -28.01 10.72
CA ASP A 677 17.31 -29.45 10.51
C ASP A 677 16.03 -29.88 11.23
N ASP A 678 14.95 -30.00 10.45
CA ASP A 678 13.61 -30.45 10.89
C ASP A 678 13.61 -31.79 11.64
N THR A 679 14.66 -32.62 11.47
CA THR A 679 14.76 -33.95 12.07
C THR A 679 15.36 -33.96 13.48
N ASN A 680 15.99 -32.86 13.92
CA ASN A 680 16.67 -32.74 15.21
C ASN A 680 16.57 -31.31 15.81
N LEU A 681 15.38 -30.70 15.74
CA LEU A 681 15.12 -29.36 16.29
C LEU A 681 15.41 -29.27 17.80
N GLN A 682 16.60 -28.79 18.16
CA GLN A 682 16.96 -28.41 19.51
C GLN A 682 16.78 -26.89 19.63
N SER A 683 15.81 -26.45 20.42
CA SER A 683 15.48 -25.03 20.57
C SER A 683 15.97 -24.47 21.90
N PHE A 684 16.22 -23.17 21.93
CA PHE A 684 16.26 -22.35 23.15
C PHE A 684 15.09 -21.36 23.14
N THR A 685 14.86 -20.64 24.24
CA THR A 685 13.64 -19.87 24.46
C THR A 685 13.91 -18.41 24.83
N ILE A 686 13.21 -17.49 24.18
CA ILE A 686 13.38 -16.04 24.40
C ILE A 686 12.02 -15.41 24.73
N LEU A 687 11.91 -14.76 25.89
CA LEU A 687 10.79 -13.89 26.24
C LEU A 687 10.98 -12.53 25.57
N GLN A 688 9.92 -11.94 25.01
CA GLN A 688 9.90 -10.54 24.63
C GLN A 688 8.85 -9.79 25.47
N LEU A 689 9.32 -8.76 26.17
CA LEU A 689 8.50 -7.74 26.81
C LEU A 689 8.68 -6.43 26.03
N SER A 690 7.59 -5.67 25.88
CA SER A 690 7.59 -4.38 25.18
C SER A 690 6.54 -3.47 25.79
N ASP A 691 6.72 -2.16 25.59
CA ASP A 691 5.66 -1.16 25.69
C ASP A 691 4.90 -1.29 27.03
N ILE A 692 5.66 -1.08 28.12
CA ILE A 692 5.17 -1.26 29.49
C ILE A 692 4.40 -0.04 29.96
N HIS A 693 4.91 1.17 29.67
CA HIS A 693 4.29 2.45 30.07
C HIS A 693 3.78 2.40 31.52
N TYR A 694 4.73 2.24 32.45
CA TYR A 694 4.41 2.17 33.87
C TYR A 694 3.90 3.54 34.34
N ASP A 695 2.63 3.56 34.73
CA ASP A 695 1.98 4.71 35.33
C ASP A 695 2.11 4.66 36.87
N PRO A 696 2.86 5.60 37.49
CA PRO A 696 3.01 5.68 38.94
C PRO A 696 1.77 6.25 39.65
N ASP A 697 0.90 6.97 38.94
CA ASP A 697 -0.24 7.71 39.47
C ASP A 697 -1.60 7.03 39.16
N TYR A 698 -1.57 5.90 38.42
CA TYR A 698 -2.74 5.08 38.10
C TYR A 698 -3.52 4.70 39.37
N THR A 699 -4.80 5.06 39.37
CA THR A 699 -5.72 4.95 40.50
C THR A 699 -6.90 4.03 40.14
N PRO A 700 -6.95 2.80 40.67
CA PRO A 700 -8.10 1.90 40.47
C PRO A 700 -9.42 2.54 40.89
N ASN A 701 -10.44 2.42 40.05
CA ASN A 701 -11.74 3.12 40.13
C ASN A 701 -11.68 4.65 39.93
N GLY A 702 -10.54 5.22 39.51
CA GLY A 702 -10.43 6.63 39.10
C GLY A 702 -11.24 6.93 37.83
N ASN A 703 -11.16 8.17 37.34
CA ASN A 703 -11.91 8.61 36.17
C ASN A 703 -11.27 8.13 34.85
N ALA A 704 -11.92 7.21 34.14
CA ALA A 704 -11.53 6.67 32.83
C ALA A 704 -12.07 7.50 31.64
N ALA A 705 -12.82 8.57 31.92
CA ALA A 705 -13.40 9.47 30.93
C ALA A 705 -13.02 10.92 31.28
N CYS A 706 -11.73 11.14 31.55
CA CYS A 706 -11.17 12.38 32.08
C CYS A 706 -11.17 13.57 31.10
N GLY A 707 -11.15 13.31 29.79
CA GLY A 707 -11.01 14.36 28.78
C GLY A 707 -9.58 14.89 28.64
N GLU A 708 -8.57 14.06 28.92
CA GLU A 708 -7.13 14.26 28.65
C GLU A 708 -6.56 13.00 27.96
N PRO A 709 -5.35 13.04 27.35
CA PRO A 709 -4.80 11.92 26.56
C PRO A 709 -4.38 10.67 27.34
N ILE A 710 -4.26 10.76 28.65
CA ILE A 710 -4.23 9.62 29.58
C ILE A 710 -5.19 9.96 30.71
N CYS A 711 -5.98 8.98 31.11
CA CYS A 711 -6.94 9.02 32.20
C CYS A 711 -6.51 8.09 33.36
N CYS A 712 -7.43 7.81 34.29
CA CYS A 712 -7.23 6.93 35.44
C CYS A 712 -6.28 7.44 36.53
N GLN A 713 -5.89 8.71 36.54
CA GLN A 713 -4.99 9.26 37.55
C GLN A 713 -5.74 10.12 38.60
N SER A 714 -5.15 10.23 39.78
CA SER A 714 -5.85 10.74 40.99
C SER A 714 -6.28 12.22 40.96
N ASP A 715 -5.76 13.00 40.02
CA ASP A 715 -6.04 14.43 39.87
C ASP A 715 -7.14 14.75 38.83
N GLN A 716 -7.67 13.73 38.16
CA GLN A 716 -8.62 13.85 37.03
C GLN A 716 -10.10 13.73 37.44
N GLY A 717 -10.38 13.96 38.73
CA GLY A 717 -11.71 13.90 39.32
C GLY A 717 -12.23 12.49 39.57
N GLU A 718 -13.47 12.43 40.05
CA GLU A 718 -14.22 11.20 40.26
C GLU A 718 -15.03 10.86 38.99
N PRO A 719 -15.20 9.58 38.62
CA PRO A 719 -16.03 9.19 37.47
C PRO A 719 -17.51 9.53 37.69
N GLU A 720 -18.22 10.04 36.67
CA GLU A 720 -19.65 10.40 36.81
C GLU A 720 -20.57 9.17 36.95
N SER A 721 -20.09 7.99 36.53
CA SER A 721 -20.81 6.72 36.55
C SER A 721 -19.87 5.53 36.80
N PRO A 722 -20.36 4.41 37.36
CA PRO A 722 -19.56 3.19 37.54
C PRO A 722 -18.91 2.65 36.25
N GLU A 723 -19.51 2.93 35.10
CA GLU A 723 -19.02 2.55 33.77
C GLU A 723 -17.85 3.44 33.27
N GLN A 724 -17.66 4.61 33.89
CA GLN A 724 -16.49 5.48 33.69
C GLN A 724 -15.40 5.23 34.76
N ALA A 725 -15.58 4.31 35.71
CA ALA A 725 -14.56 3.99 36.70
C ALA A 725 -13.50 3.05 36.12
N CYS A 726 -12.22 3.36 36.33
CA CYS A 726 -11.10 2.57 35.83
C CYS A 726 -11.03 1.17 36.44
N GLY A 727 -10.64 0.19 35.63
CA GLY A 727 -10.40 -1.19 36.11
C GLY A 727 -9.30 -1.29 37.17
N TYR A 728 -9.26 -2.42 37.89
CA TYR A 728 -8.17 -2.67 38.84
C TYR A 728 -6.82 -2.93 38.14
N TRP A 729 -6.82 -3.72 37.06
CA TRP A 729 -5.59 -4.13 36.38
C TRP A 729 -5.07 -3.08 35.40
N THR A 730 -5.96 -2.48 34.62
CA THR A 730 -5.82 -1.27 33.81
C THR A 730 -7.22 -0.99 33.20
N ASP A 731 -7.35 -0.09 32.23
CA ASP A 731 -8.57 0.17 31.46
C ASP A 731 -8.31 0.10 29.95
N TYR A 732 -9.31 -0.28 29.15
CA TYR A 732 -9.16 -0.43 27.69
C TYR A 732 -9.20 0.90 26.92
N ARG A 733 -9.57 2.01 27.59
CA ARG A 733 -9.54 3.37 27.04
C ARG A 733 -8.10 3.93 27.09
N ASP A 734 -7.97 5.22 27.28
CA ASP A 734 -6.74 5.97 27.31
C ASP A 734 -6.08 5.83 28.70
N ALA A 735 -5.55 4.64 29.01
CA ALA A 735 -4.99 4.32 30.32
C ALA A 735 -3.78 3.37 30.22
N ASP A 736 -2.83 3.55 31.13
CA ASP A 736 -1.53 2.86 31.13
C ASP A 736 -1.41 1.77 32.23
N ALA A 737 -0.22 1.19 32.40
CA ALA A 737 -0.02 0.03 33.26
C ALA A 737 0.31 0.42 34.72
N PRO A 738 -0.57 0.13 35.71
CA PRO A 738 -0.19 0.23 37.12
C PRO A 738 0.84 -0.83 37.50
N TRP A 739 1.61 -0.56 38.56
CA TRP A 739 2.72 -1.42 38.97
C TRP A 739 2.34 -2.90 39.18
N HIS A 740 1.18 -3.20 39.76
CA HIS A 740 0.75 -4.58 40.00
C HIS A 740 0.39 -5.35 38.71
N LEU A 741 0.13 -4.66 37.58
CA LEU A 741 0.04 -5.30 36.27
C LEU A 741 1.42 -5.71 35.75
N VAL A 742 2.44 -4.88 35.97
CA VAL A 742 3.85 -5.20 35.65
C VAL A 742 4.33 -6.40 36.47
N GLU A 743 4.02 -6.42 37.77
CA GLU A 743 4.35 -7.55 38.65
C GLU A 743 3.63 -8.86 38.24
N GLU A 744 2.32 -8.80 37.97
CA GLU A 744 1.55 -9.97 37.52
C GLU A 744 2.04 -10.46 36.14
N THR A 745 2.43 -9.55 35.24
CA THR A 745 3.02 -9.87 33.92
C THR A 745 4.29 -10.71 34.07
N VAL A 746 5.27 -10.22 34.84
CA VAL A 746 6.53 -10.96 35.07
C VAL A 746 6.27 -12.28 35.81
N ARG A 747 5.34 -12.28 36.78
CA ARG A 747 4.95 -13.49 37.52
C ARG A 747 4.22 -14.54 36.65
N GLN A 748 3.58 -14.14 35.56
CA GLN A 748 2.92 -15.05 34.61
C GLN A 748 3.88 -15.50 33.51
N ALA A 749 4.76 -14.62 33.03
CA ALA A 749 5.87 -14.98 32.15
C ALA A 749 6.75 -16.08 32.79
N LYS A 750 7.18 -15.89 34.04
CA LYS A 750 7.94 -16.90 34.84
C LYS A 750 7.15 -18.15 35.22
N THR A 751 6.01 -18.44 34.59
CA THR A 751 5.43 -19.80 34.58
C THR A 751 6.07 -20.70 33.54
N GLN A 752 6.83 -20.12 32.58
CA GLN A 752 7.75 -20.82 31.70
C GLN A 752 9.19 -20.51 32.12
N ASP A 753 10.11 -21.42 31.80
CA ASP A 753 11.55 -21.13 31.81
C ASP A 753 11.94 -20.44 30.48
N PHE A 754 12.90 -19.51 30.54
CA PHE A 754 13.46 -18.83 29.37
C PHE A 754 14.99 -18.78 29.46
N ASP A 755 15.69 -18.82 28.32
CA ASP A 755 17.14 -18.64 28.24
C ASP A 755 17.55 -17.15 28.30
N TYR A 756 16.70 -16.28 27.72
CA TYR A 756 16.98 -14.85 27.52
C TYR A 756 15.68 -14.04 27.58
N VAL A 757 15.79 -12.74 27.90
CA VAL A 757 14.69 -11.77 27.76
C VAL A 757 15.12 -10.64 26.83
N TYR A 758 14.34 -10.35 25.80
CA TYR A 758 14.41 -9.11 25.03
C TYR A 758 13.43 -8.11 25.63
N TYR A 759 13.89 -6.88 25.87
CA TYR A 759 13.04 -5.81 26.35
C TYR A 759 13.09 -4.62 25.37
N THR A 760 12.03 -4.47 24.58
CA THR A 760 11.97 -3.54 23.43
C THR A 760 11.50 -2.13 23.78
N GLY A 761 11.79 -1.66 25.00
CA GLY A 761 11.65 -0.25 25.41
C GLY A 761 10.29 0.15 25.97
N ASP A 762 10.11 1.47 26.10
CA ASP A 762 8.92 2.20 26.55
C ASP A 762 8.44 1.85 27.97
N ILE A 763 9.08 2.52 28.92
CA ILE A 763 8.88 2.45 30.36
C ILE A 763 7.93 3.56 30.85
N ILE A 764 7.92 4.73 30.20
CA ILE A 764 7.24 5.93 30.71
C ILE A 764 5.81 6.06 30.15
N ALA A 765 4.84 6.30 31.04
CA ALA A 765 3.43 6.52 30.69
C ALA A 765 3.22 7.70 29.71
N HIS A 766 2.12 7.68 28.95
CA HIS A 766 1.80 8.68 27.93
C HIS A 766 1.33 10.04 28.49
N ARG A 767 1.52 10.32 29.78
CA ARG A 767 1.36 11.65 30.41
C ARG A 767 2.53 12.57 30.07
N VAL A 768 2.79 12.71 28.77
CA VAL A 768 4.03 13.24 28.18
C VAL A 768 4.26 14.73 28.51
N TRP A 769 3.17 15.49 28.65
CA TRP A 769 3.13 16.92 29.00
C TRP A 769 3.56 17.24 30.44
N GLU A 770 3.73 16.23 31.30
CA GLU A 770 4.20 16.38 32.70
C GLU A 770 5.36 15.42 33.04
N THR A 771 6.14 14.99 32.06
CA THR A 771 7.39 14.21 32.26
C THR A 771 8.48 15.06 32.92
N SER A 772 9.53 14.42 33.46
CA SER A 772 10.76 15.10 33.89
C SER A 772 11.93 14.12 33.97
N ILE A 773 13.17 14.63 33.89
CA ILE A 773 14.38 13.79 34.06
C ILE A 773 14.34 12.98 35.37
N GLU A 774 13.84 13.58 36.46
CA GLU A 774 13.69 12.93 37.77
C GLU A 774 12.65 11.81 37.74
N LYS A 775 11.43 12.10 37.26
CA LYS A 775 10.35 11.10 37.11
C LYS A 775 10.77 9.94 36.21
N ASN A 776 11.37 10.25 35.05
CA ASN A 776 11.80 9.24 34.09
C ASN A 776 12.94 8.38 34.69
N THR A 777 13.94 9.00 35.33
CA THR A 777 15.05 8.28 36.01
C THR A 777 14.52 7.31 37.07
N ASP A 778 13.55 7.71 37.88
CA ASP A 778 12.96 6.87 38.92
C ASP A 778 12.15 5.70 38.33
N ALA A 779 11.32 5.94 37.32
CA ALA A 779 10.55 4.89 36.63
C ALA A 779 11.46 3.86 35.94
N ILE A 780 12.46 4.33 35.19
CA ILE A 780 13.47 3.51 34.51
C ILE A 780 14.26 2.68 35.54
N THR A 781 14.73 3.32 36.62
CA THR A 781 15.49 2.64 37.67
C THR A 781 14.66 1.60 38.41
N LYS A 782 13.39 1.91 38.71
CA LYS A 782 12.45 0.98 39.35
C LYS A 782 12.24 -0.27 38.49
N LEU A 783 11.98 -0.12 37.19
CA LEU A 783 11.75 -1.25 36.30
C LEU A 783 13.04 -2.07 36.08
N HIS A 784 14.17 -1.43 35.76
CA HIS A 784 15.44 -2.14 35.56
C HIS A 784 15.90 -2.88 36.82
N THR A 785 15.70 -2.31 38.01
CA THR A 785 16.00 -3.00 39.27
C THR A 785 15.04 -4.17 39.50
N TYR A 786 13.75 -3.99 39.25
CA TYR A 786 12.77 -5.08 39.34
C TYR A 786 13.07 -6.23 38.38
N PHE A 787 13.47 -5.94 37.12
CA PHE A 787 13.93 -6.96 36.18
C PHE A 787 15.22 -7.63 36.67
N LYS A 788 16.18 -6.87 37.23
CA LYS A 788 17.42 -7.44 37.75
C LYS A 788 17.22 -8.37 38.96
N ASP A 789 16.23 -8.07 39.80
CA ASP A 789 15.84 -8.88 40.96
C ASP A 789 14.94 -10.09 40.59
N ASN A 790 14.28 -10.07 39.42
CA ASN A 790 13.31 -11.09 39.03
C ASN A 790 13.74 -11.97 37.85
N PHE A 791 14.71 -11.61 37.02
CA PHE A 791 15.21 -12.47 35.94
C PHE A 791 16.60 -13.02 36.26
N ASP A 792 16.66 -14.35 36.41
CA ASP A 792 17.89 -15.11 36.67
C ASP A 792 18.77 -15.31 35.42
N VAL A 793 18.36 -14.71 34.28
CA VAL A 793 18.96 -14.83 32.95
C VAL A 793 19.19 -13.45 32.31
N PRO A 794 20.07 -13.31 31.31
CA PRO A 794 20.35 -12.03 30.66
C PRO A 794 19.08 -11.36 30.10
N VAL A 795 18.91 -10.09 30.46
CA VAL A 795 17.92 -9.19 29.86
C VAL A 795 18.66 -8.26 28.89
N PHE A 796 18.20 -8.19 27.65
CA PHE A 796 18.71 -7.33 26.60
C PHE A 796 17.72 -6.18 26.37
N PRO A 797 17.85 -5.07 27.13
CA PRO A 797 17.03 -3.87 26.94
C PRO A 797 17.50 -3.05 25.73
N ILE A 798 16.63 -2.18 25.25
CA ILE A 798 16.93 -1.05 24.36
C ILE A 798 16.07 0.15 24.78
N PHE A 799 16.29 1.32 24.16
CA PHE A 799 15.40 2.47 24.32
C PHE A 799 14.19 2.38 23.41
N GLY A 800 13.02 2.71 23.94
CA GLY A 800 11.88 3.18 23.17
C GLY A 800 11.86 4.70 23.01
N ASN A 801 10.75 5.26 22.54
CA ASN A 801 10.65 6.70 22.31
C ASN A 801 10.18 7.50 23.54
N HIS A 802 9.68 6.83 24.59
CA HIS A 802 9.17 7.42 25.84
C HIS A 802 10.23 7.63 26.95
N GLU A 803 11.41 7.00 26.90
CA GLU A 803 12.48 7.26 27.89
C GLU A 803 13.02 8.71 27.96
N PRO A 804 13.29 9.44 26.85
CA PRO A 804 13.88 10.77 26.91
C PRO A 804 12.91 11.81 27.48
N HIS A 805 13.46 12.95 27.88
CA HIS A 805 12.69 14.11 28.31
C HIS A 805 13.28 15.37 27.66
N PRO A 806 12.51 16.10 26.81
CA PRO A 806 11.16 15.76 26.32
C PRO A 806 11.07 14.43 25.54
N LEU A 807 9.85 13.91 25.43
CA LEU A 807 9.48 12.73 24.63
C LEU A 807 10.03 12.83 23.18
N ASN A 808 10.43 11.70 22.59
CA ASN A 808 10.94 11.56 21.21
C ASN A 808 12.26 12.27 20.88
N LEU A 809 12.80 13.14 21.74
CA LEU A 809 13.94 13.99 21.38
C LEU A 809 15.30 13.35 21.70
N TRP A 810 16.10 13.13 20.65
CA TRP A 810 17.45 12.58 20.70
C TRP A 810 18.48 13.53 20.06
N PRO A 811 18.96 14.55 20.79
CA PRO A 811 20.00 15.46 20.33
C PRO A 811 21.39 14.81 20.38
N GLU A 812 22.22 15.10 19.36
CA GLU A 812 23.62 14.69 19.28
C GLU A 812 24.57 15.58 20.11
N ASP A 813 25.77 15.06 20.40
CA ASP A 813 26.84 15.74 21.16
C ASP A 813 27.33 17.06 20.53
N ASN A 814 26.95 17.37 19.28
CA ASN A 814 27.25 18.65 18.64
C ASN A 814 26.36 19.80 19.17
N ILE A 815 25.21 19.50 19.76
CA ILE A 815 24.31 20.46 20.42
C ILE A 815 24.89 20.75 21.81
N ASN A 816 25.75 21.77 21.87
CA ASN A 816 26.51 22.16 23.06
C ASN A 816 25.65 22.95 24.07
N ASP A 817 24.49 22.39 24.45
CA ASP A 817 23.59 22.94 25.47
C ASP A 817 23.21 21.87 26.51
N GLU A 818 23.53 22.13 27.78
CA GLU A 818 23.21 21.23 28.90
C GLU A 818 21.69 21.12 29.14
N GLN A 819 20.87 22.10 28.70
CA GLN A 819 19.41 22.04 28.81
C GLN A 819 18.80 20.96 27.89
N HIS A 820 19.46 20.61 26.79
CA HIS A 820 18.94 19.64 25.81
C HIS A 820 19.57 18.25 25.90
N SER A 821 20.70 18.08 26.60
CA SER A 821 21.48 16.85 26.53
C SER A 821 20.79 15.60 27.08
N VAL A 822 20.64 14.56 26.24
CA VAL A 822 20.12 13.22 26.62
C VAL A 822 21.17 12.32 27.30
N ASN A 823 22.39 12.84 27.53
CA ASN A 823 23.51 12.10 28.13
C ASN A 823 23.20 11.50 29.53
N TRP A 824 22.29 12.11 30.29
CA TRP A 824 21.82 11.54 31.57
C TRP A 824 21.22 10.13 31.39
N LEU A 825 20.48 9.91 30.30
CA LEU A 825 19.80 8.66 29.97
C LEU A 825 20.80 7.61 29.47
N PHE A 826 21.77 8.02 28.63
CA PHE A 826 22.87 7.15 28.21
C PHE A 826 23.73 6.69 29.40
N GLN A 827 24.01 7.56 30.37
CA GLN A 827 24.74 7.18 31.60
C GLN A 827 23.94 6.23 32.50
N LEU A 828 22.63 6.45 32.62
CA LEU A 828 21.73 5.57 33.37
C LEU A 828 21.67 4.17 32.74
N ALA A 829 21.48 4.11 31.42
CA ALA A 829 21.43 2.89 30.64
C ALA A 829 22.77 2.15 30.63
N ALA A 830 23.89 2.81 30.33
CA ALA A 830 25.22 2.17 30.28
C ALA A 830 25.55 1.42 31.59
N LYS A 831 25.17 2.00 32.74
CA LYS A 831 25.24 1.35 34.04
C LYS A 831 24.26 0.17 34.18
N GLN A 832 22.96 0.41 34.02
CA GLN A 832 21.92 -0.57 34.34
C GLN A 832 21.85 -1.73 33.33
N TRP A 833 22.08 -1.45 32.04
CA TRP A 833 22.09 -2.46 30.98
C TRP A 833 23.28 -3.40 31.11
N SER A 834 24.47 -2.92 31.48
CA SER A 834 25.62 -3.79 31.74
C SER A 834 25.35 -4.75 32.92
N GLU A 835 24.62 -4.30 33.95
CA GLU A 835 24.18 -5.16 35.06
C GLU A 835 23.09 -6.17 34.62
N LEU A 836 22.17 -5.79 33.73
CA LEU A 836 21.08 -6.64 33.21
C LEU A 836 21.54 -7.70 32.19
N ILE A 837 22.43 -7.32 31.28
CA ILE A 837 23.01 -8.18 30.23
C ILE A 837 24.07 -9.13 30.83
N GLY A 838 24.87 -8.64 31.78
CA GLY A 838 26.00 -9.37 32.37
C GLY A 838 27.32 -9.23 31.61
N GLU A 839 27.34 -8.45 30.52
CA GLU A 839 28.52 -8.02 29.77
C GLU A 839 28.63 -6.48 29.83
N ASP A 840 29.84 -5.93 29.76
CA ASP A 840 30.05 -4.47 29.76
C ASP A 840 29.75 -3.89 28.37
N VAL A 841 28.68 -3.10 28.28
CA VAL A 841 28.24 -2.42 27.05
C VAL A 841 28.47 -0.90 27.11
N THR A 842 29.19 -0.42 28.12
CA THR A 842 29.31 1.01 28.46
C THR A 842 29.78 1.87 27.29
N GLU A 843 30.78 1.42 26.52
CA GLU A 843 31.41 2.23 25.45
C GLU A 843 30.43 2.62 24.34
N THR A 844 29.61 1.68 23.84
CA THR A 844 28.69 1.96 22.73
C THR A 844 27.37 2.57 23.22
N VAL A 845 26.91 2.20 24.42
CA VAL A 845 25.69 2.79 25.00
C VAL A 845 25.91 4.27 25.33
N LEU A 846 27.08 4.66 25.84
CA LEU A 846 27.46 6.07 26.01
C LEU A 846 27.65 6.82 24.68
N LYS A 847 27.92 6.13 23.56
CA LYS A 847 28.09 6.76 22.25
C LYS A 847 26.78 7.10 21.54
N GLY A 848 25.70 6.35 21.79
CA GLY A 848 24.42 6.59 21.08
C GLY A 848 23.25 5.69 21.50
N GLY A 849 23.35 4.99 22.63
CA GLY A 849 22.28 4.12 23.12
C GLY A 849 22.17 2.75 22.45
N TYR A 850 23.23 2.28 21.78
CA TYR A 850 23.25 1.01 21.05
C TYR A 850 24.39 0.09 21.51
N TYR A 851 24.31 -1.21 21.22
CA TYR A 851 25.34 -2.19 21.60
C TYR A 851 25.27 -3.50 20.81
N SER A 852 26.33 -4.31 20.88
CA SER A 852 26.27 -5.72 20.47
C SER A 852 27.05 -6.62 21.42
N VAL A 853 26.51 -7.81 21.67
CA VAL A 853 27.06 -8.84 22.59
C VAL A 853 26.87 -10.23 21.98
N SER A 854 27.71 -11.20 22.37
CA SER A 854 27.70 -12.57 21.81
C SER A 854 27.36 -13.61 22.89
N PRO A 855 26.10 -13.71 23.35
CA PRO A 855 25.73 -14.43 24.57
C PRO A 855 25.79 -15.96 24.45
N ARG A 856 26.10 -16.51 23.27
CA ARG A 856 26.58 -17.89 23.05
C ARG A 856 27.42 -17.95 21.76
N PRO A 857 28.37 -18.90 21.62
CA PRO A 857 29.23 -18.98 20.44
C PRO A 857 28.43 -19.10 19.13
N GLY A 858 28.79 -18.30 18.12
CA GLY A 858 28.09 -18.28 16.83
C GLY A 858 26.81 -17.45 16.81
N PHE A 859 26.46 -16.75 17.90
CA PHE A 859 25.26 -15.93 17.99
C PHE A 859 25.55 -14.55 18.60
N ARG A 860 25.01 -13.51 17.98
CA ARG A 860 25.16 -12.10 18.39
C ARG A 860 23.78 -11.45 18.53
N VAL A 861 23.60 -10.69 19.60
CA VAL A 861 22.45 -9.78 19.79
C VAL A 861 22.95 -8.36 19.54
N VAL A 862 22.22 -7.58 18.75
CA VAL A 862 22.50 -6.17 18.44
C VAL A 862 21.29 -5.33 18.84
N GLY A 863 21.44 -4.47 19.85
CA GLY A 863 20.43 -3.48 20.21
C GLY A 863 20.72 -2.15 19.52
N ILE A 864 19.75 -1.61 18.77
CA ILE A 864 19.84 -0.29 18.15
C ILE A 864 18.86 0.70 18.77
N ASN A 865 19.28 1.96 18.84
CA ASN A 865 18.41 3.10 19.13
C ASN A 865 17.66 3.49 17.84
N SER A 866 16.54 2.83 17.55
CA SER A 866 15.72 3.07 16.36
C SER A 866 15.14 4.49 16.29
N ASN A 867 15.03 5.16 17.44
CA ASN A 867 14.44 6.49 17.58
C ASN A 867 15.25 7.57 16.87
N LEU A 868 16.54 7.32 16.63
CA LEU A 868 17.42 8.18 15.83
C LEU A 868 16.94 8.38 14.39
N GLY A 869 16.11 7.46 13.87
CA GLY A 869 15.46 7.58 12.57
C GLY A 869 13.95 7.88 12.61
N TYR A 870 13.38 8.18 13.78
CA TYR A 870 11.93 8.37 13.98
C TYR A 870 11.49 9.80 13.63
N VAL A 871 10.35 9.96 12.95
CA VAL A 871 9.90 11.27 12.42
C VAL A 871 9.65 12.34 13.49
N ASP A 872 9.27 11.94 14.71
CA ASP A 872 9.06 12.87 15.82
C ASP A 872 10.35 13.22 16.57
N ASN A 873 11.51 12.65 16.22
CA ASN A 873 12.80 13.16 16.69
C ASN A 873 13.12 14.47 15.97
N TRP A 874 12.58 15.59 16.47
CA TRP A 874 12.71 16.90 15.82
C TRP A 874 14.16 17.40 15.72
N TRP A 875 15.13 16.78 16.40
CA TRP A 875 16.56 17.05 16.19
C TRP A 875 17.06 16.65 14.80
N LEU A 876 16.36 15.76 14.09
CA LEU A 876 16.58 15.50 12.65
C LEU A 876 16.36 16.75 11.78
N LEU A 877 15.63 17.76 12.27
CA LEU A 877 15.50 19.04 11.57
C LEU A 877 16.79 19.88 11.65
N TYR A 878 17.67 19.59 12.61
CA TYR A 878 18.97 20.21 12.80
C TYR A 878 20.10 19.38 12.17
N GLU A 879 20.25 18.11 12.56
CA GLU A 879 21.28 17.19 12.06
C GLU A 879 20.64 15.84 11.69
N ASP A 880 20.76 15.42 10.43
CA ASP A 880 20.01 14.30 9.85
C ASP A 880 20.87 13.14 9.30
N ILE A 881 22.20 13.29 9.25
CA ILE A 881 23.09 12.38 8.51
C ILE A 881 23.62 11.27 9.43
N ASP A 882 22.93 10.13 9.44
CA ASP A 882 23.20 8.97 10.33
C ASP A 882 23.56 9.36 11.78
N PRO A 883 22.63 9.95 12.57
CA PRO A 883 22.92 10.41 13.93
C PRO A 883 23.66 9.39 14.81
N PHE A 884 24.65 9.89 15.54
CA PHE A 884 25.64 9.13 16.30
C PHE A 884 26.46 8.11 15.47
N ASN A 885 26.40 8.15 14.12
CA ASN A 885 27.02 7.19 13.19
C ASN A 885 26.55 5.75 13.50
N GLN A 886 25.25 5.54 13.70
CA GLN A 886 24.68 4.25 14.13
C GLN A 886 24.52 3.25 12.97
N LEU A 887 23.99 3.65 11.81
CA LEU A 887 23.78 2.73 10.69
C LEU A 887 25.12 2.30 10.08
N GLN A 888 26.12 3.18 10.01
CA GLN A 888 27.47 2.77 9.64
C GLN A 888 28.07 1.79 10.66
N TRP A 889 27.90 2.03 11.96
CA TRP A 889 28.33 1.08 13.01
C TRP A 889 27.59 -0.27 12.91
N LEU A 890 26.30 -0.27 12.56
CA LEU A 890 25.51 -1.48 12.34
C LEU A 890 26.04 -2.25 11.13
N ALA A 891 26.32 -1.59 10.01
CA ALA A 891 26.90 -2.21 8.82
C ALA A 891 28.28 -2.85 9.11
N ASP A 892 29.14 -2.15 9.86
CA ASP A 892 30.45 -2.66 10.28
C ASP A 892 30.31 -3.86 11.24
N THR A 893 29.36 -3.79 12.18
CA THR A 893 29.08 -4.86 13.15
C THR A 893 28.53 -6.12 12.47
N LEU A 894 27.62 -5.97 11.51
CA LEU A 894 27.09 -7.08 10.72
C LEU A 894 28.15 -7.67 9.79
N LYS A 895 29.04 -6.85 9.23
CA LYS A 895 30.19 -7.34 8.44
C LYS A 895 31.15 -8.16 9.30
N ALA A 896 31.41 -7.74 10.54
CA ALA A 896 32.23 -8.49 11.49
C ALA A 896 31.56 -9.81 11.94
N ALA A 897 30.25 -9.80 12.19
CA ALA A 897 29.48 -11.01 12.49
C ALA A 897 29.53 -12.02 11.30
N GLU A 898 29.42 -11.53 10.07
CA GLU A 898 29.57 -12.33 8.86
C GLU A 898 30.97 -12.96 8.73
N ASP A 899 32.05 -12.20 8.97
CA ASP A 899 33.43 -12.73 8.91
C ASP A 899 33.73 -13.74 10.04
N ASN A 900 33.05 -13.60 11.19
CA ASN A 900 33.15 -14.52 12.33
C ASN A 900 32.19 -15.72 12.24
N ASN A 901 31.34 -15.80 11.22
CA ASN A 901 30.27 -16.81 11.08
C ASN A 901 29.29 -16.81 12.29
N GLU A 902 28.93 -15.63 12.79
CA GLU A 902 27.89 -15.44 13.81
C GLU A 902 26.54 -15.14 13.15
N SER A 903 25.45 -15.75 13.61
CA SER A 903 24.07 -15.31 13.27
C SER A 903 23.65 -14.17 14.19
N VAL A 904 22.81 -13.25 13.69
CA VAL A 904 22.50 -11.99 14.37
C VAL A 904 21.00 -11.83 14.62
N HIS A 905 20.63 -11.52 15.86
CA HIS A 905 19.31 -10.94 16.18
C HIS A 905 19.44 -9.42 16.38
N ILE A 906 18.55 -8.65 15.75
CA ILE A 906 18.48 -7.19 15.91
C ILE A 906 17.28 -6.82 16.77
N LEU A 907 17.51 -6.00 17.80
CA LEU A 907 16.48 -5.39 18.65
C LEU A 907 16.35 -3.91 18.29
N SER A 908 15.11 -3.49 18.05
CA SER A 908 14.69 -2.11 17.75
C SER A 908 13.41 -1.82 18.52
N HIS A 909 13.00 -0.56 18.66
CA HIS A 909 11.69 -0.22 19.25
C HIS A 909 10.73 0.18 18.13
N VAL A 910 10.83 1.42 17.64
CA VAL A 910 10.14 1.88 16.42
C VAL A 910 10.47 0.92 15.26
N PRO A 911 9.48 0.33 14.58
CA PRO A 911 9.71 -0.59 13.46
C PRO A 911 10.47 0.04 12.28
N THR A 912 11.79 -0.14 12.26
CA THR A 912 12.69 0.26 11.17
C THR A 912 12.34 -0.50 9.89
N GLY A 913 11.54 0.13 9.03
CA GLY A 913 10.87 -0.52 7.90
C GLY A 913 9.56 0.15 7.47
N GLY A 914 8.91 0.89 8.36
CA GLY A 914 7.60 1.53 8.13
C GLY A 914 7.64 3.04 7.91
N ALA A 915 6.45 3.63 7.72
CA ALA A 915 6.25 5.07 7.48
C ALA A 915 6.68 5.97 8.65
N SER A 916 6.78 5.40 9.85
CA SER A 916 7.26 6.05 11.09
C SER A 916 8.74 6.41 11.05
N SER A 917 9.56 5.74 10.22
CA SER A 917 10.98 6.06 10.06
C SER A 917 11.20 6.99 8.87
N LEU A 918 12.03 8.03 9.05
CA LEU A 918 12.42 8.98 8.01
C LEU A 918 12.86 8.24 6.73
N LYS A 919 12.32 8.61 5.56
CA LYS A 919 12.46 7.83 4.30
C LYS A 919 13.90 7.46 3.93
N VAL A 920 14.87 8.32 4.20
CA VAL A 920 16.30 8.03 4.02
C VAL A 920 16.80 6.94 4.98
N TRP A 921 16.48 7.06 6.27
CA TRP A 921 16.90 6.11 7.29
C TRP A 921 16.33 4.72 7.01
N PHE A 922 15.04 4.64 6.63
CA PHE A 922 14.42 3.42 6.14
C PHE A 922 15.16 2.83 4.93
N ARG A 923 15.49 3.64 3.93
CA ARG A 923 16.22 3.21 2.72
C ARG A 923 17.61 2.67 3.06
N GLU A 924 18.39 3.37 3.88
CA GLU A 924 19.74 2.95 4.23
C GLU A 924 19.74 1.71 5.13
N TYR A 925 18.83 1.63 6.10
CA TYR A 925 18.59 0.41 6.89
C TYR A 925 18.19 -0.78 6.00
N GLY A 926 17.31 -0.55 5.01
CA GLY A 926 16.91 -1.56 4.03
C GLY A 926 18.08 -2.12 3.22
N LYS A 927 19.01 -1.26 2.76
CA LYS A 927 20.26 -1.71 2.09
C LYS A 927 21.12 -2.59 3.01
N ILE A 928 21.21 -2.26 4.30
CA ILE A 928 21.98 -3.02 5.29
C ILE A 928 21.34 -4.39 5.50
N VAL A 929 20.02 -4.45 5.71
CA VAL A 929 19.27 -5.71 5.85
C VAL A 929 19.39 -6.57 4.58
N GLU A 930 19.28 -5.99 3.38
CA GLU A 930 19.46 -6.73 2.13
C GLU A 930 20.88 -7.28 1.96
N ARG A 931 21.91 -6.49 2.28
CA ARG A 931 23.30 -6.95 2.24
C ARG A 931 23.56 -8.11 3.20
N PHE A 932 22.97 -8.10 4.39
CA PHE A 932 23.25 -9.06 5.46
C PHE A 932 22.09 -10.04 5.75
N ALA A 933 21.15 -10.19 4.82
CA ALA A 933 19.90 -10.94 4.98
C ALA A 933 20.05 -12.38 5.52
N ASN A 934 21.10 -13.10 5.11
CA ASN A 934 21.37 -14.46 5.60
C ASN A 934 22.22 -14.49 6.88
N THR A 935 22.79 -13.35 7.29
CA THR A 935 23.53 -13.19 8.56
C THR A 935 22.60 -12.74 9.69
N ILE A 936 21.53 -12.02 9.38
CA ILE A 936 20.47 -11.65 10.33
C ILE A 936 19.42 -12.77 10.35
N THR A 937 19.13 -13.34 11.51
CA THR A 937 18.21 -14.48 11.67
C THR A 937 16.91 -14.14 12.41
N GLY A 938 16.77 -12.90 12.87
CA GLY A 938 15.53 -12.34 13.42
C GLY A 938 15.66 -10.85 13.73
N HIS A 939 14.56 -10.11 13.57
CA HIS A 939 14.42 -8.76 14.11
C HIS A 939 13.22 -8.70 15.07
N PHE A 940 13.31 -7.89 16.11
CA PHE A 940 12.28 -7.75 17.15
C PHE A 940 12.04 -6.25 17.41
N ASN A 941 10.77 -5.83 17.40
CA ASN A 941 10.34 -4.44 17.57
C ASN A 941 9.16 -4.26 18.55
N GLY A 942 8.72 -3.02 18.78
CA GLY A 942 7.65 -2.63 19.73
C GLY A 942 6.86 -1.43 19.21
N HIS A 943 6.59 -0.42 20.05
CA HIS A 943 6.09 0.92 19.69
C HIS A 943 4.64 1.00 19.18
N THR A 944 4.18 0.12 18.30
CA THR A 944 2.82 0.20 17.71
C THR A 944 1.75 -0.39 18.62
N HIS A 945 2.18 -1.14 19.66
CA HIS A 945 1.36 -1.87 20.61
C HIS A 945 0.44 -2.93 19.98
N LYS A 946 0.59 -3.25 18.68
CA LYS A 946 -0.25 -4.22 17.97
C LYS A 946 0.51 -5.52 17.69
N ASP A 947 -0.24 -6.62 17.63
CA ASP A 947 0.28 -7.94 17.32
C ASP A 947 0.47 -8.11 15.80
N GLU A 948 1.63 -7.67 15.32
CA GLU A 948 1.95 -7.63 13.89
C GLU A 948 3.39 -8.06 13.58
N PHE A 949 3.72 -8.11 12.29
CA PHE A 949 5.07 -8.39 11.78
C PHE A 949 5.30 -7.67 10.45
N HIS A 950 6.53 -7.24 10.20
CA HIS A 950 6.95 -6.63 8.94
C HIS A 950 7.85 -7.57 8.15
N VAL A 951 7.65 -7.65 6.83
CA VAL A 951 8.45 -8.50 5.93
C VAL A 951 9.34 -7.62 5.06
N PHE A 952 10.64 -7.87 5.08
CA PHE A 952 11.62 -7.23 4.21
C PHE A 952 11.73 -8.01 2.89
N TYR A 953 11.82 -7.30 1.77
CA TYR A 953 11.91 -7.88 0.42
C TYR A 953 13.17 -7.43 -0.31
N ASN A 954 13.70 -8.28 -1.19
CA ASN A 954 14.82 -7.97 -2.07
C ASN A 954 14.44 -6.82 -3.02
N SER A 955 15.29 -5.79 -3.13
CA SER A 955 15.03 -4.60 -3.94
C SER A 955 15.10 -4.86 -5.45
N SER A 956 15.82 -5.91 -5.85
CA SER A 956 15.94 -6.37 -7.24
C SER A 956 14.93 -7.48 -7.61
N GLU A 957 14.41 -8.20 -6.61
CA GLU A 957 13.40 -9.25 -6.77
C GLU A 957 12.30 -9.12 -5.70
N PRO A 958 11.33 -8.19 -5.84
CA PRO A 958 10.37 -7.85 -4.77
C PRO A 958 9.44 -8.98 -4.31
N THR A 959 9.43 -10.14 -4.97
CA THR A 959 8.77 -11.37 -4.52
C THR A 959 9.57 -12.17 -3.50
N GLN A 960 10.85 -11.86 -3.30
CA GLN A 960 11.78 -12.59 -2.44
C GLN A 960 11.85 -11.95 -1.03
N ALA A 961 11.12 -12.52 -0.08
CA ALA A 961 11.06 -12.08 1.32
C ALA A 961 12.38 -12.35 2.09
N ILE A 962 13.33 -11.42 2.04
CA ILE A 962 14.68 -11.55 2.63
C ILE A 962 14.73 -11.62 4.16
N GLY A 963 13.69 -11.16 4.87
CA GLY A 963 13.66 -11.23 6.33
C GLY A 963 12.32 -10.83 6.95
N VAL A 964 12.21 -10.97 8.27
CA VAL A 964 11.03 -10.60 9.06
C VAL A 964 11.44 -9.82 10.32
N ALA A 965 10.57 -8.91 10.75
CA ALA A 965 10.59 -8.31 12.08
C ALA A 965 9.29 -8.64 12.81
N PHE A 966 9.39 -9.19 14.02
CA PHE A 966 8.25 -9.50 14.87
C PHE A 966 8.02 -8.39 15.88
N ASN A 967 6.84 -7.79 15.85
CA ASN A 967 6.48 -6.77 16.81
C ASN A 967 6.25 -7.38 18.18
N GLY A 968 6.40 -6.59 19.23
CA GLY A 968 6.08 -6.97 20.59
C GLY A 968 4.58 -7.19 20.77
N ALA A 969 4.21 -7.53 21.99
CA ALA A 969 2.86 -7.31 22.49
C ALA A 969 3.01 -6.36 23.69
N SER A 970 2.16 -5.34 23.75
CA SER A 970 2.25 -4.32 24.79
C SER A 970 1.77 -4.86 26.14
N VAL A 971 2.47 -4.48 27.20
CA VAL A 971 2.00 -4.71 28.57
C VAL A 971 1.02 -3.61 28.99
N THR A 972 1.12 -2.39 28.42
CA THR A 972 0.03 -1.41 28.47
C THR A 972 -1.18 -1.88 27.64
N SER A 973 -2.37 -1.45 28.05
CA SER A 973 -3.60 -1.54 27.23
C SER A 973 -3.77 -0.34 26.29
N PHE A 974 -2.96 0.72 26.43
CA PHE A 974 -3.06 1.95 25.65
C PHE A 974 -2.91 1.71 24.13
N SER A 975 -3.92 2.01 23.30
CA SER A 975 -5.35 2.00 23.63
C SER A 975 -6.03 0.79 22.97
N ASN A 976 -7.12 0.35 23.59
CA ASN A 976 -7.96 -0.78 23.16
C ASN A 976 -7.25 -2.14 23.03
N ASN A 977 -6.08 -2.31 23.66
CA ASN A 977 -5.30 -3.54 23.66
C ASN A 977 -5.54 -4.41 24.90
N ASN A 978 -5.29 -5.72 24.78
CA ASN A 978 -5.16 -6.59 25.95
C ASN A 978 -3.68 -6.66 26.37
N PRO A 979 -3.34 -6.29 27.62
CA PRO A 979 -2.02 -6.52 28.20
C PRO A 979 -1.52 -7.95 27.93
N SER A 980 -0.40 -8.06 27.22
CA SER A 980 0.14 -9.34 26.75
C SER A 980 1.67 -9.33 26.60
N TYR A 981 2.25 -10.50 26.36
CA TYR A 981 3.68 -10.68 26.07
C TYR A 981 3.86 -11.78 25.02
N LYS A 982 5.03 -11.82 24.36
CA LYS A 982 5.38 -12.86 23.38
C LYS A 982 6.57 -13.66 23.85
N TYR A 983 6.68 -14.91 23.42
CA TYR A 983 7.94 -15.66 23.53
C TYR A 983 8.16 -16.56 22.33
N TYR A 984 9.43 -16.85 22.04
CA TYR A 984 9.88 -17.52 20.83
C TYR A 984 10.69 -18.76 21.17
N TYR A 985 10.48 -19.84 20.42
CA TYR A 985 11.42 -20.96 20.33
C TYR A 985 12.38 -20.68 19.17
N VAL A 986 13.68 -20.68 19.43
CA VAL A 986 14.74 -20.34 18.48
C VAL A 986 15.68 -21.54 18.33
N ASP A 987 16.05 -21.88 17.10
CA ASP A 987 16.92 -23.02 16.79
C ASP A 987 18.34 -22.84 17.34
N GLN A 988 18.93 -23.88 17.95
CA GLN A 988 20.24 -23.79 18.60
C GLN A 988 21.44 -23.81 17.63
N GLU A 989 21.28 -24.22 16.37
CA GLU A 989 22.38 -24.29 15.39
C GLU A 989 22.37 -23.13 14.39
N THR A 990 21.19 -22.73 13.90
CA THR A 990 21.01 -21.66 12.90
C THR A 990 20.65 -20.31 13.52
N PHE A 991 20.06 -20.31 14.72
CA PHE A 991 19.52 -19.14 15.42
C PHE A 991 18.32 -18.49 14.72
N VAL A 992 17.52 -19.25 13.96
CA VAL A 992 16.24 -18.80 13.39
C VAL A 992 15.09 -19.11 14.34
N SER A 993 14.08 -18.24 14.43
CA SER A 993 12.85 -18.52 15.18
C SER A 993 12.03 -19.65 14.52
N ILE A 994 11.73 -20.71 15.28
CA ILE A 994 10.96 -21.89 14.86
C ILE A 994 9.46 -21.68 15.12
N SER A 995 9.11 -21.03 16.23
CA SER A 995 7.70 -20.76 16.59
C SER A 995 7.58 -19.59 17.57
N VAL A 996 6.42 -18.94 17.55
CA VAL A 996 6.04 -17.86 18.48
C VAL A 996 4.83 -18.28 19.31
N VAL A 997 4.78 -17.83 20.57
CA VAL A 997 3.69 -18.08 21.51
C VAL A 997 3.24 -16.79 22.18
N PHE A 998 1.92 -16.61 22.26
CA PHE A 998 1.27 -15.45 22.84
C PHE A 998 0.81 -15.72 24.28
N GLY A 999 1.30 -14.92 25.22
CA GLY A 999 0.99 -14.98 26.63
C GLY A 999 0.08 -13.83 27.09
N PRO A 1000 -1.12 -14.10 27.63
CA PRO A 1000 -1.92 -13.06 28.29
C PRO A 1000 -1.33 -12.76 29.68
N THR A 1001 -1.21 -11.49 30.05
CA THR A 1001 -0.68 -11.12 31.39
C THR A 1001 -1.62 -11.54 32.51
N ASN A 1002 -2.92 -11.75 32.24
CA ASN A 1002 -3.85 -12.27 33.23
C ASN A 1002 -5.00 -13.05 32.58
N GLN A 1003 -5.10 -14.34 32.89
CA GLN A 1003 -6.16 -15.23 32.38
C GLN A 1003 -7.59 -14.79 32.79
N LYS A 1004 -7.74 -13.90 33.78
CA LYS A 1004 -9.04 -13.36 34.22
C LYS A 1004 -9.51 -12.12 33.47
N LEU A 1005 -8.66 -11.47 32.67
CA LEU A 1005 -9.05 -10.34 31.83
C LEU A 1005 -9.73 -10.78 30.52
N LEU A 1006 -9.58 -12.06 30.15
CA LEU A 1006 -10.13 -12.62 28.92
C LEU A 1006 -11.61 -13.03 29.12
N PRO A 1007 -12.57 -12.50 28.32
CA PRO A 1007 -13.98 -12.86 28.42
C PRO A 1007 -14.31 -14.28 27.90
N VAL A 1008 -13.31 -14.96 27.32
CA VAL A 1008 -13.36 -16.37 26.87
C VAL A 1008 -12.04 -17.03 27.30
N SER A 1009 -12.05 -18.33 27.60
CA SER A 1009 -10.86 -19.08 28.02
C SER A 1009 -9.86 -19.30 26.86
N VAL A 1010 -9.16 -18.23 26.45
CA VAL A 1010 -8.06 -18.28 25.48
C VAL A 1010 -6.78 -18.68 26.23
N GLY A 1011 -6.34 -19.92 26.04
CA GLY A 1011 -5.02 -20.37 26.49
C GLY A 1011 -3.89 -19.83 25.61
N LEU A 1012 -2.65 -20.19 25.96
CA LEU A 1012 -1.46 -19.90 25.15
C LEU A 1012 -1.69 -20.32 23.69
N ARG A 1013 -1.60 -19.36 22.75
CA ARG A 1013 -1.65 -19.64 21.32
C ARG A 1013 -0.23 -19.81 20.81
N ARG A 1014 0.07 -20.92 20.15
CA ARG A 1014 1.36 -21.22 19.50
C ARG A 1014 1.18 -21.21 17.99
N VAL A 1015 2.11 -20.58 17.28
CA VAL A 1015 2.22 -20.60 15.82
C VAL A 1015 3.57 -21.21 15.47
N ASP A 1016 3.55 -22.34 14.76
CA ASP A 1016 4.73 -23.05 14.28
C ASP A 1016 5.04 -22.67 12.83
N PHE A 1017 6.29 -22.29 12.54
CA PHE A 1017 6.72 -21.96 11.19
C PHE A 1017 7.17 -23.23 10.45
N GLN A 1018 6.62 -23.50 9.27
CA GLN A 1018 6.98 -24.69 8.47
C GLN A 1018 8.05 -24.40 7.41
N SER A 1019 8.98 -25.35 7.31
CA SER A 1019 10.15 -25.39 6.44
C SER A 1019 9.86 -26.21 5.18
N HIS A 1020 9.32 -25.58 4.13
CA HIS A 1020 8.90 -26.27 2.90
C HIS A 1020 9.58 -25.78 1.60
N SER A 1021 10.85 -25.36 1.69
CA SER A 1021 11.76 -25.36 0.53
C SER A 1021 13.24 -25.37 0.94
N SER A 1022 14.15 -25.63 0.00
CA SER A 1022 15.59 -25.45 0.18
C SER A 1022 16.07 -23.99 -0.03
N GLN A 1023 15.21 -22.99 0.18
CA GLN A 1023 15.51 -21.56 0.09
C GLN A 1023 14.86 -20.80 1.27
N LEU A 1024 15.53 -20.89 2.42
CA LEU A 1024 15.14 -20.39 3.75
C LEU A 1024 13.85 -21.01 4.35
N PRO A 1025 13.75 -21.12 5.69
CA PRO A 1025 12.52 -21.46 6.39
C PRO A 1025 11.53 -20.28 6.40
N ARG A 1026 10.93 -19.98 5.25
CA ARG A 1026 10.05 -18.80 5.07
C ARG A 1026 8.57 -19.12 5.35
N LEU A 1027 8.15 -18.78 6.57
CA LEU A 1027 6.85 -18.18 6.92
C LEU A 1027 5.65 -18.47 5.99
N PHE A 1028 4.88 -19.53 6.26
CA PHE A 1028 3.46 -19.61 5.88
C PHE A 1028 2.67 -20.46 6.89
N ALA A 1029 2.01 -19.81 7.86
CA ALA A 1029 1.10 -20.49 8.81
C ALA A 1029 0.07 -19.58 9.55
N VAL A 1030 -0.21 -18.34 9.12
CA VAL A 1030 -1.34 -17.55 9.65
C VAL A 1030 -2.03 -16.75 8.54
N ALA A 1031 -3.29 -17.11 8.29
CA ALA A 1031 -4.36 -16.32 7.67
C ALA A 1031 -5.70 -16.89 8.19
#